data_AF-A0A8C7JCK4-F1
#
_entry.id   AF-A0A8C7JCK4-F1
#
_cell.length_a   1.000
_cell.length_b   1.000
_cell.length_c   1.000
_cell.angle_alpha   90.00
_cell.angle_beta   90.00
_cell.angle_gamma   90.00
#
_symmetry.space_group_name_H-M   'P 1'
#
loop_
_entity.id
_entity.type
_entity.pdbx_description
1 polymer ?
#
loop_
_entity_poly.entity_id
_entity_poly.type
_entity_poly.pdbx_seq_one_letter_code
_entity_poly.pdbx_strand_id
1 'polypeptide(L)'
;MQFLRGVMETVSAVSNLFSNPYRVREVPLSEYSGGGKVKLKEEGRMVLYKNNPCQSWDCLLTCPDTPTVALRLFQVNSEEDAMNWFPQYALKLRPFYETLPLPKPEAVQPIVDCLRSHADWSSAHIAVDTGLRECLKHNHINARDGAGQTPLHLACERGEVACVRELLEECQARTDIKDKNGETPMHCAAKQDSATIIQALCSRMCAGVNELNGAGETPLHVSCRLGRVEAVNALLGGGARCDIIGSSGYPIHAAMKYSEKSCAEAVLDADPGQLQVEDAVYGGTPLHWCKTAEMCRTLLERGCLVNYLSKTGESALHVLTKRGRFDASMVLLTHGGEPNLKGQDGNTALHLAMKMDHMELIKALIVFGADVEIHNDLGETPGLIAAQPPSLSLSSMTLPLSLSPSLRIDRLLCLDGGGIKGLVLIQLLISLEKEAGRPIKELFDWVSGTSTGGILALAIVHGKDMEYLRCLYFRMKEQVFKGSRPYESAPLEDFLKKEFGENTMMTDVRHPRVMVTSVLADRHPGELHLFRNYDPPSLPRERPYAGTATFLPLTIPQEQVVWRAARSSGAAPTYFRPMGRFLDGGLLANNPTLDAMTEIHQYNKSLKGRGHEVQRLGVVVSLGTGKPPQVVVNSVDVFRPSNPLELAKSFVGAKELGKMLVDCCTDSDGCAVDRARSWCEMTDTVYHRLSPQLSQEVMLDEVSDAVLVDMLWETQMYLYEQRENVQLLAQQLLNGY
;
A
#
# COMPACT_ATOMS: atom_id res chain seq x y z
N MET A 1 -27.58 -52.33 -50.07
CA MET A 1 -26.57 -53.26 -49.51
C MET A 1 -25.25 -52.57 -49.15
N GLN A 2 -24.75 -51.57 -49.89
CA GLN A 2 -23.51 -50.85 -49.51
C GLN A 2 -23.70 -49.78 -48.43
N PHE A 3 -24.87 -49.12 -48.36
CA PHE A 3 -25.17 -48.12 -47.32
C PHE A 3 -25.26 -48.72 -45.90
N LEU A 4 -25.86 -49.91 -45.77
CA LEU A 4 -25.94 -50.65 -44.49
C LEU A 4 -24.58 -51.17 -44.02
N ARG A 5 -23.65 -51.46 -44.96
CA ARG A 5 -22.28 -51.89 -44.63
C ARG A 5 -21.44 -50.73 -44.12
N GLY A 6 -21.57 -49.55 -44.75
CA GLY A 6 -20.92 -48.32 -44.30
C GLY A 6 -21.43 -47.82 -42.94
N VAL A 7 -22.73 -47.98 -42.65
CA VAL A 7 -23.32 -47.67 -41.33
C VAL A 7 -22.88 -48.70 -40.27
N MET A 8 -22.76 -49.99 -40.59
CA MET A 8 -22.22 -50.99 -39.65
C MET A 8 -20.73 -50.80 -39.37
N GLU A 9 -19.93 -50.39 -40.36
CA GLU A 9 -18.50 -50.08 -40.19
C GLU A 9 -18.30 -48.76 -39.44
N THR A 10 -19.16 -47.75 -39.63
CA THR A 10 -19.14 -46.55 -38.78
C THR A 10 -19.67 -46.82 -37.39
N VAL A 11 -20.66 -47.68 -37.18
CA VAL A 11 -21.14 -48.07 -35.84
C VAL A 11 -20.14 -48.97 -35.10
N SER A 12 -19.38 -49.82 -35.80
CA SER A 12 -18.28 -50.59 -35.20
C SER A 12 -17.04 -49.71 -34.93
N ALA A 13 -16.72 -48.77 -35.82
CA ALA A 13 -15.68 -47.77 -35.59
C ALA A 13 -16.06 -46.82 -34.44
N VAL A 14 -17.33 -46.44 -34.32
CA VAL A 14 -17.85 -45.63 -33.21
C VAL A 14 -17.90 -46.46 -31.90
N SER A 15 -18.25 -47.74 -31.95
CA SER A 15 -18.14 -48.64 -30.77
C SER A 15 -16.69 -48.90 -30.35
N ASN A 16 -15.74 -48.91 -31.29
CA ASN A 16 -14.31 -48.97 -31.02
C ASN A 16 -13.76 -47.63 -30.50
N LEU A 17 -14.28 -46.50 -30.98
CA LEU A 17 -14.02 -45.16 -30.43
C LEU A 17 -14.52 -45.00 -28.98
N PHE A 18 -15.53 -45.79 -28.57
CA PHE A 18 -16.07 -45.84 -27.19
C PHE A 18 -15.48 -46.94 -26.29
N SER A 19 -14.53 -47.75 -26.77
CA SER A 19 -13.89 -48.79 -25.97
C SER A 19 -12.46 -48.41 -25.63
N ASN A 20 -12.29 -47.63 -24.55
CA ASN A 20 -10.99 -47.56 -23.89
C ASN A 20 -10.57 -49.00 -23.52
N PRO A 21 -9.46 -49.53 -24.07
CA PRO A 21 -9.01 -50.90 -23.83
C PRO A 21 -8.64 -51.16 -22.37
N TYR A 22 -8.47 -50.10 -21.56
CA TYR A 22 -8.15 -50.15 -20.13
C TYR A 22 -9.35 -49.79 -19.25
N ARG A 23 -10.58 -49.84 -19.80
CA ARG A 23 -11.79 -49.60 -19.01
C ARG A 23 -12.16 -50.85 -18.21
N VAL A 24 -12.25 -50.69 -16.91
CA VAL A 24 -12.67 -51.72 -15.97
C VAL A 24 -14.15 -52.06 -16.21
N ARG A 25 -14.47 -53.33 -16.41
CA ARG A 25 -15.84 -53.81 -16.62
C ARG A 25 -16.10 -55.09 -15.84
N GLU A 26 -17.30 -55.22 -15.30
CA GLU A 26 -17.79 -56.51 -14.79
C GLU A 26 -18.08 -57.46 -15.95
N VAL A 27 -17.54 -58.67 -15.87
CA VAL A 27 -17.73 -59.73 -16.86
C VAL A 27 -18.05 -61.06 -16.16
N PRO A 28 -19.01 -61.84 -16.66
CA PRO A 28 -19.35 -63.13 -16.07
C PRO A 28 -18.24 -64.16 -16.34
N LEU A 29 -17.83 -64.91 -15.32
CA LEU A 29 -16.76 -65.91 -15.42
C LEU A 29 -17.11 -67.10 -16.34
N SER A 30 -18.39 -67.32 -16.60
CA SER A 30 -18.88 -68.30 -17.57
C SER A 30 -18.39 -68.03 -19.00
N GLU A 31 -18.18 -66.77 -19.39
CA GLU A 31 -17.63 -66.38 -20.69
C GLU A 31 -16.16 -66.77 -20.90
N TYR A 32 -15.47 -67.17 -19.83
CA TYR A 32 -14.06 -67.54 -19.82
C TYR A 32 -13.85 -69.05 -19.57
N SER A 33 -14.92 -69.80 -19.36
CA SER A 33 -14.88 -71.23 -18.99
C SER A 33 -15.06 -72.19 -20.18
N GLY A 34 -15.29 -71.72 -21.42
CA GLY A 34 -15.59 -72.63 -22.54
C GLY A 34 -15.69 -72.08 -23.98
N GLY A 35 -14.91 -71.07 -24.38
CA GLY A 35 -15.11 -70.40 -25.69
C GLY A 35 -13.86 -69.89 -26.40
N GLY A 36 -12.84 -70.74 -26.61
CA GLY A 36 -11.63 -70.36 -27.37
C GLY A 36 -10.67 -69.38 -26.67
N LYS A 37 -10.94 -69.06 -25.40
CA LYS A 37 -10.06 -68.27 -24.53
C LYS A 37 -9.16 -69.20 -23.71
N VAL A 38 -7.84 -69.03 -23.79
CA VAL A 38 -6.85 -69.87 -23.10
C VAL A 38 -6.24 -69.10 -21.93
N LYS A 39 -6.22 -69.70 -20.74
CA LYS A 39 -5.54 -69.14 -19.57
C LYS A 39 -4.02 -69.20 -19.78
N LEU A 40 -3.35 -68.06 -19.74
CA LEU A 40 -1.91 -67.95 -19.97
C LEU A 40 -1.11 -67.89 -18.66
N LYS A 41 -1.53 -67.05 -17.72
CA LYS A 41 -0.85 -66.83 -16.42
C LYS A 41 -1.87 -66.54 -15.33
N GLU A 42 -1.52 -66.87 -14.10
CA GLU A 42 -2.30 -66.58 -12.89
C GLU A 42 -1.34 -66.17 -11.77
N GLU A 43 -1.59 -65.01 -11.16
CA GLU A 43 -0.85 -64.49 -10.03
C GLU A 43 -1.84 -63.94 -8.99
N GLY A 44 -1.92 -64.58 -7.83
CA GLY A 44 -2.90 -64.23 -6.80
C GLY A 44 -4.34 -64.34 -7.30
N ARG A 45 -5.10 -63.24 -7.22
CA ARG A 45 -6.49 -63.16 -7.74
C ARG A 45 -6.57 -62.71 -9.20
N MET A 46 -5.45 -62.57 -9.90
CA MET A 46 -5.41 -62.04 -11.27
C MET A 46 -5.08 -63.12 -12.28
N VAL A 47 -5.84 -63.16 -13.38
CA VAL A 47 -5.69 -64.17 -14.44
C VAL A 47 -5.61 -63.50 -15.81
N LEU A 48 -4.60 -63.86 -16.60
CA LEU A 48 -4.44 -63.41 -17.98
C LEU A 48 -4.99 -64.47 -18.94
N TYR A 49 -5.92 -64.08 -19.81
CA TYR A 49 -6.49 -64.93 -20.85
C TYR A 49 -6.11 -64.44 -22.24
N LYS A 50 -5.78 -65.37 -23.15
CA LYS A 50 -5.67 -65.12 -24.60
C LYS A 50 -6.98 -65.51 -25.28
N ASN A 51 -7.65 -64.54 -25.88
CA ASN A 51 -8.87 -64.75 -26.65
C ASN A 51 -8.50 -65.05 -28.11
N ASN A 52 -8.43 -66.33 -28.49
CA ASN A 52 -8.02 -66.73 -29.85
C ASN A 52 -8.98 -66.23 -30.95
N PRO A 53 -10.31 -66.23 -30.78
CA PRO A 53 -11.25 -65.68 -31.76
C PRO A 53 -11.05 -64.19 -32.09
N CYS A 54 -10.70 -63.37 -31.10
CA CYS A 54 -10.59 -61.91 -31.26
C CYS A 54 -9.14 -61.40 -31.29
N GLN A 55 -8.14 -62.29 -31.15
CA GLN A 55 -6.72 -61.94 -30.99
C GLN A 55 -6.50 -60.84 -29.92
N SER A 56 -7.16 -60.97 -28.77
CA SER A 56 -7.04 -60.04 -27.63
C SER A 56 -6.55 -60.75 -26.37
N TRP A 57 -5.91 -60.00 -25.48
CA TRP A 57 -5.49 -60.44 -24.16
C TRP A 57 -6.30 -59.72 -23.10
N ASP A 58 -7.02 -60.49 -22.29
CA ASP A 58 -7.90 -60.00 -21.26
C ASP A 58 -7.29 -60.28 -19.88
N CYS A 59 -7.13 -59.26 -19.06
CA CYS A 59 -6.71 -59.41 -17.66
C CYS A 59 -7.93 -59.32 -16.74
N LEU A 60 -8.19 -60.38 -15.98
CA LEU A 60 -9.31 -60.50 -15.05
C LEU A 60 -8.83 -60.48 -13.59
N LEU A 61 -9.54 -59.77 -12.73
CA LEU A 61 -9.45 -59.85 -11.29
C LEU A 61 -10.64 -60.64 -10.75
N THR A 62 -10.39 -61.76 -10.08
CA THR A 62 -11.42 -62.63 -9.51
C THR A 62 -11.82 -62.18 -8.11
N CYS A 63 -13.13 -62.18 -7.86
CA CYS A 63 -13.72 -61.71 -6.61
C CYS A 63 -14.23 -62.89 -5.78
N PRO A 64 -13.68 -63.19 -4.58
CA PRO A 64 -14.15 -64.30 -3.75
C PRO A 64 -15.60 -64.13 -3.27
N ASP A 65 -16.07 -62.90 -3.09
CA ASP A 65 -17.42 -62.60 -2.59
C ASP A 65 -18.50 -62.77 -3.68
N THR A 66 -18.13 -62.71 -4.96
CA THR A 66 -19.00 -62.89 -6.13
C THR A 66 -18.38 -63.89 -7.11
N PRO A 67 -18.42 -65.21 -6.82
CA PRO A 67 -17.69 -66.22 -7.58
C PRO A 67 -18.16 -66.41 -9.04
N THR A 68 -19.22 -65.69 -9.45
CA THR A 68 -19.78 -65.74 -10.81
C THR A 68 -19.34 -64.56 -11.69
N VAL A 69 -18.76 -63.49 -11.13
CA VAL A 69 -18.39 -62.25 -11.84
C VAL A 69 -16.93 -61.90 -11.54
N ALA A 70 -16.20 -61.48 -12.57
CA ALA A 70 -14.84 -60.95 -12.46
C ALA A 70 -14.76 -59.53 -13.04
N LEU A 71 -13.77 -58.76 -12.61
CA LEU A 71 -13.49 -57.44 -13.16
C LEU A 71 -12.43 -57.57 -14.26
N ARG A 72 -12.80 -57.26 -15.51
CA ARG A 72 -11.84 -57.12 -16.60
C ARG A 72 -11.13 -55.78 -16.45
N LEU A 73 -9.82 -55.80 -16.19
CA LEU A 73 -9.00 -54.62 -15.97
C LEU A 73 -8.50 -53.99 -17.28
N PHE A 74 -8.14 -54.84 -18.25
CA PHE A 74 -7.80 -54.41 -19.60
C PHE A 74 -8.10 -55.49 -20.64
N GLN A 75 -8.28 -55.06 -21.88
CA GLN A 75 -8.39 -55.85 -23.10
C GLN A 75 -7.48 -55.21 -24.16
N VAL A 76 -6.30 -55.80 -24.39
CA VAL A 76 -5.31 -55.28 -25.34
C VAL A 76 -5.15 -56.23 -26.52
N ASN A 77 -4.77 -55.69 -27.68
CA ASN A 77 -4.60 -56.49 -28.91
C ASN A 77 -3.12 -56.84 -29.19
N SER A 78 -2.22 -56.52 -28.26
CA SER A 78 -0.78 -56.78 -28.35
C SER A 78 -0.33 -57.73 -27.23
N GLU A 79 0.37 -58.81 -27.60
CA GLU A 79 0.93 -59.76 -26.65
C GLU A 79 2.01 -59.12 -25.78
N GLU A 80 2.81 -58.24 -26.36
CA GLU A 80 3.91 -57.53 -25.69
C GLU A 80 3.36 -56.61 -24.57
N ASP A 81 2.32 -55.83 -24.88
CA ASP A 81 1.67 -54.96 -23.90
C ASP A 81 1.04 -55.78 -22.77
N ALA A 82 0.34 -56.86 -23.10
CA ALA A 82 -0.28 -57.73 -22.11
C ALA A 82 0.73 -58.35 -21.14
N MET A 83 1.87 -58.81 -21.69
CA MET A 83 2.95 -59.42 -20.90
C MET A 83 3.75 -58.40 -20.10
N ASN A 84 3.82 -57.14 -20.53
CA ASN A 84 4.45 -56.05 -19.79
C ASN A 84 3.57 -55.54 -18.63
N TRP A 85 2.27 -55.35 -18.87
CA TRP A 85 1.34 -54.81 -17.87
C TRP A 85 0.90 -55.81 -16.81
N PHE A 86 0.71 -57.08 -17.17
CA PHE A 86 0.18 -58.11 -16.25
C PHE A 86 0.99 -58.25 -14.93
N PRO A 87 2.34 -58.38 -14.95
CA PRO A 87 3.12 -58.48 -13.72
C PRO A 87 3.06 -57.21 -12.87
N GLN A 88 3.01 -56.03 -13.50
CA GLN A 88 2.92 -54.76 -12.79
C GLN A 88 1.59 -54.61 -12.07
N TYR A 89 0.49 -55.01 -12.73
CA TYR A 89 -0.84 -55.01 -12.13
C TYR A 89 -0.94 -56.04 -11.01
N ALA A 90 -0.43 -57.26 -11.20
CA ALA A 90 -0.44 -58.32 -10.21
C ALA A 90 0.29 -57.94 -8.92
N LEU A 91 1.46 -57.30 -9.04
CA LEU A 91 2.23 -56.81 -7.90
C LEU A 91 1.54 -55.64 -7.21
N LYS A 92 1.12 -54.63 -7.98
CA LYS A 92 0.69 -53.35 -7.41
C LYS A 92 -0.77 -53.33 -6.94
N LEU A 93 -1.66 -54.16 -7.50
CA LEU A 93 -3.08 -54.24 -7.08
C LEU A 93 -3.30 -55.11 -5.86
N ARG A 94 -2.35 -55.99 -5.52
CA ARG A 94 -2.45 -56.92 -4.40
C ARG A 94 -2.83 -56.28 -3.07
N PRO A 95 -2.19 -55.18 -2.64
CA PRO A 95 -2.53 -54.53 -1.37
C PRO A 95 -3.96 -53.96 -1.35
N PHE A 96 -4.58 -53.71 -2.50
CA PHE A 96 -5.91 -53.09 -2.57
C PHE A 96 -7.04 -54.11 -2.45
N TYR A 97 -6.97 -55.24 -3.15
CA TYR A 97 -8.02 -56.27 -3.09
C TYR A 97 -7.90 -57.19 -1.86
N GLU A 98 -6.76 -57.18 -1.15
CA GLU A 98 -6.59 -57.91 0.11
C GLU A 98 -7.14 -57.13 1.31
N THR A 99 -7.18 -55.80 1.23
CA THR A 99 -7.57 -54.91 2.34
C THR A 99 -9.00 -54.39 2.21
N LEU A 100 -9.47 -54.16 0.99
CA LEU A 100 -10.82 -53.68 0.73
C LEU A 100 -11.71 -54.83 0.25
N PRO A 101 -12.96 -54.93 0.73
CA PRO A 101 -13.97 -55.75 0.04
C PRO A 101 -14.10 -55.24 -1.39
N LEU A 102 -14.09 -56.16 -2.36
CA LEU A 102 -13.71 -55.84 -3.73
C LEU A 102 -14.50 -54.68 -4.32
N PRO A 103 -13.82 -53.63 -4.82
CA PRO A 103 -14.51 -52.41 -5.22
C PRO A 103 -15.24 -52.64 -6.55
N LYS A 104 -16.42 -52.03 -6.69
CA LYS A 104 -17.14 -51.92 -7.95
C LYS A 104 -16.22 -51.34 -9.05
N PRO A 105 -16.51 -51.54 -10.36
CA PRO A 105 -15.71 -50.99 -11.46
C PRO A 105 -15.33 -49.52 -11.30
N GLU A 106 -16.22 -48.71 -10.74
CA GLU A 106 -16.02 -47.28 -10.52
C GLU A 106 -14.88 -46.96 -9.54
N ALA A 107 -14.61 -47.86 -8.58
CA ALA A 107 -13.56 -47.67 -7.57
C ALA A 107 -12.22 -48.29 -7.99
N VAL A 108 -12.21 -49.29 -8.88
CA VAL A 108 -10.97 -49.88 -9.42
C VAL A 108 -10.44 -49.07 -10.62
N GLN A 109 -11.32 -48.42 -11.39
CA GLN A 109 -10.93 -47.62 -12.55
C GLN A 109 -9.87 -46.55 -12.23
N PRO A 110 -9.99 -45.73 -11.16
CA PRO A 110 -8.97 -44.73 -10.81
C PRO A 110 -7.62 -45.35 -10.49
N ILE A 111 -7.59 -46.50 -9.81
CA ILE A 111 -6.35 -47.22 -9.45
C ILE A 111 -5.66 -47.73 -10.71
N VAL A 112 -6.42 -48.32 -11.63
CA VAL A 112 -5.94 -48.82 -12.93
C VAL A 112 -5.43 -47.69 -13.82
N ASP A 113 -6.13 -46.56 -13.84
CA ASP A 113 -5.68 -45.38 -14.57
C ASP A 113 -4.38 -44.81 -13.99
N CYS A 114 -4.24 -44.77 -12.66
CA CYS A 114 -3.03 -44.33 -11.97
C CYS A 114 -1.82 -45.25 -12.25
N LEU A 115 -2.04 -46.57 -12.24
CA LEU A 115 -1.01 -47.56 -12.57
C LEU A 115 -0.43 -47.36 -13.97
N ARG A 116 -1.26 -46.90 -14.90
CA ARG A 116 -0.89 -46.69 -16.29
C ARG A 116 -0.26 -45.32 -16.52
N SER A 117 -0.76 -44.28 -15.86
CA SER A 117 -0.20 -42.92 -15.96
C SER A 117 1.15 -42.78 -15.25
N HIS A 118 1.39 -43.55 -14.19
CA HIS A 118 2.60 -43.50 -13.39
C HIS A 118 3.18 -44.91 -13.14
N ALA A 119 3.92 -45.43 -14.13
CA ALA A 119 4.49 -46.78 -14.07
C ALA A 119 5.54 -46.98 -12.96
N ASP A 120 6.12 -45.89 -12.45
CA ASP A 120 7.11 -45.80 -11.38
C ASP A 120 6.50 -45.73 -9.97
N TRP A 121 5.19 -45.44 -9.85
CA TRP A 121 4.52 -45.33 -8.56
C TRP A 121 4.40 -46.68 -7.85
N SER A 122 4.65 -46.67 -6.54
CA SER A 122 4.35 -47.81 -5.67
C SER A 122 2.85 -47.86 -5.33
N SER A 123 2.38 -49.00 -4.84
CA SER A 123 1.01 -49.16 -4.33
C SER A 123 0.65 -48.15 -3.23
N ALA A 124 1.62 -47.67 -2.44
CA ALA A 124 1.37 -46.60 -1.46
C ALA A 124 1.11 -45.23 -2.13
N HIS A 125 1.82 -44.87 -3.20
CA HIS A 125 1.57 -43.63 -3.94
C HIS A 125 0.16 -43.64 -4.54
N ILE A 126 -0.24 -44.76 -5.13
CA ILE A 126 -1.57 -44.93 -5.70
C ILE A 126 -2.65 -44.88 -4.62
N ALA A 127 -2.40 -45.48 -3.45
CA ALA A 127 -3.32 -45.41 -2.32
C ALA A 127 -3.52 -43.98 -1.81
N VAL A 128 -2.47 -43.16 -1.82
CA VAL A 128 -2.57 -41.72 -1.48
C VAL A 128 -3.37 -40.96 -2.53
N ASP A 129 -3.06 -41.12 -3.82
CA ASP A 129 -3.74 -40.39 -4.91
C ASP A 129 -5.22 -40.76 -5.05
N THR A 130 -5.57 -42.01 -4.71
CA THR A 130 -6.96 -42.51 -4.71
C THR A 130 -7.70 -42.33 -3.39
N GLY A 131 -7.03 -41.81 -2.34
CA GLY A 131 -7.63 -41.60 -1.01
C GLY A 131 -7.92 -42.88 -0.20
N LEU A 132 -7.34 -44.02 -0.60
CA LEU A 132 -7.57 -45.33 0.03
C LEU A 132 -6.64 -45.55 1.22
N ARG A 133 -6.97 -44.89 2.34
CA ARG A 133 -6.17 -44.86 3.57
C ARG A 133 -5.90 -46.23 4.20
N GLU A 134 -6.90 -47.11 4.20
CA GLU A 134 -6.77 -48.47 4.78
C GLU A 134 -5.69 -49.30 4.11
N CYS A 135 -5.44 -49.05 2.82
CA CYS A 135 -4.43 -49.77 2.05
C CYS A 135 -2.99 -49.38 2.46
N LEU A 136 -2.78 -48.26 3.15
CA LEU A 136 -1.44 -47.75 3.46
C LEU A 136 -0.67 -48.65 4.43
N LYS A 137 -1.36 -49.37 5.33
CA LYS A 137 -0.77 -50.24 6.37
C LYS A 137 0.03 -51.42 5.83
N HIS A 138 -0.30 -51.89 4.63
CA HIS A 138 0.28 -53.09 4.01
C HIS A 138 1.28 -52.79 2.90
N ASN A 139 1.66 -51.52 2.73
CA ASN A 139 2.50 -51.06 1.64
C ASN A 139 3.90 -50.62 2.08
N HIS A 140 4.83 -50.58 1.12
CA HIS A 140 6.14 -49.94 1.30
C HIS A 140 5.98 -48.41 1.32
N ILE A 141 5.62 -47.87 2.48
CA ILE A 141 5.31 -46.45 2.73
C ILE A 141 6.48 -45.47 2.54
N ASN A 142 7.72 -45.96 2.46
CA ASN A 142 8.92 -45.14 2.19
C ASN A 142 9.49 -45.39 0.78
N ALA A 143 8.73 -46.06 -0.11
CA ALA A 143 9.14 -46.24 -1.50
C ALA A 143 9.30 -44.89 -2.20
N ARG A 144 10.20 -44.84 -3.18
CA ARG A 144 10.46 -43.63 -3.97
C ARG A 144 9.99 -43.85 -5.40
N ASP A 145 9.27 -42.88 -5.95
CA ASP A 145 8.92 -42.86 -7.35
C ASP A 145 10.10 -42.36 -8.23
N GLY A 146 9.83 -42.17 -9.52
CA GLY A 146 10.78 -41.65 -10.50
C GLY A 146 11.20 -40.20 -10.26
N ALA A 147 10.48 -39.43 -9.46
CA ALA A 147 10.89 -38.10 -8.98
C ALA A 147 11.63 -38.17 -7.63
N GLY A 148 11.76 -39.35 -7.04
CA GLY A 148 12.34 -39.55 -5.71
C GLY A 148 11.38 -39.20 -4.57
N GLN A 149 10.11 -38.89 -4.87
CA GLN A 149 9.07 -38.57 -3.92
C GLN A 149 8.62 -39.84 -3.20
N THR A 150 8.21 -39.67 -1.93
CA THR A 150 7.57 -40.74 -1.16
C THR A 150 6.05 -40.54 -1.14
N PRO A 151 5.25 -41.55 -0.75
CA PRO A 151 3.81 -41.40 -0.57
C PRO A 151 3.45 -40.23 0.37
N LEU A 152 4.29 -39.94 1.35
CA LEU A 152 4.11 -38.79 2.24
C LEU A 152 4.35 -37.45 1.54
N HIS A 153 5.31 -37.35 0.61
CA HIS A 153 5.48 -36.16 -0.24
C HIS A 153 4.22 -35.91 -1.06
N LEU A 154 3.72 -36.97 -1.73
CA LEU A 154 2.51 -36.88 -2.55
C LEU A 154 1.28 -36.50 -1.70
N ALA A 155 1.13 -37.06 -0.49
CA ALA A 155 0.02 -36.71 0.40
C ALA A 155 0.06 -35.24 0.83
N CYS A 156 1.25 -34.72 1.12
CA CYS A 156 1.46 -33.31 1.44
C CYS A 156 1.22 -32.41 0.23
N GLU A 157 1.69 -32.81 -0.96
CA GLU A 157 1.51 -32.08 -2.21
C GLU A 157 0.05 -32.04 -2.67
N ARG A 158 -0.72 -33.10 -2.43
CA ARG A 158 -2.16 -33.16 -2.74
C ARG A 158 -3.05 -32.47 -1.71
N GLY A 159 -2.51 -32.16 -0.53
CA GLY A 159 -3.29 -31.56 0.56
C GLY A 159 -4.16 -32.56 1.33
N GLU A 160 -3.89 -33.86 1.21
CA GLU A 160 -4.73 -34.93 1.75
C GLU A 160 -4.44 -35.18 3.25
N VAL A 161 -5.02 -34.34 4.11
CA VAL A 161 -4.78 -34.34 5.57
C VAL A 161 -5.02 -35.71 6.21
N ALA A 162 -6.04 -36.44 5.75
CA ALA A 162 -6.37 -37.75 6.30
C ALA A 162 -5.31 -38.81 5.94
N CYS A 163 -4.76 -38.78 4.72
CA CYS A 163 -3.65 -39.63 4.32
C CYS A 163 -2.37 -39.26 5.06
N VAL A 164 -2.10 -37.95 5.27
CA VAL A 164 -0.94 -37.49 6.05
C VAL A 164 -1.01 -38.00 7.49
N ARG A 165 -2.15 -37.87 8.18
CA ARG A 165 -2.31 -38.39 9.55
C ARG A 165 -2.12 -39.90 9.62
N GLU A 166 -2.74 -40.66 8.74
CA GLU A 166 -2.60 -42.13 8.73
C GLU A 166 -1.14 -42.56 8.49
N LEU A 167 -0.45 -41.91 7.53
CA LEU A 167 0.96 -42.18 7.24
C LEU A 167 1.88 -41.88 8.42
N LEU A 168 1.61 -40.78 9.14
CA LEU A 168 2.44 -40.34 10.25
C LEU A 168 2.12 -41.09 11.55
N GLU A 169 0.84 -41.25 11.89
CA GLU A 169 0.36 -41.76 13.17
C GLU A 169 0.44 -43.30 13.23
N GLU A 170 -0.11 -43.96 12.21
CA GLU A 170 -0.29 -45.41 12.16
C GLU A 170 0.86 -46.12 11.43
N CYS A 171 1.31 -45.58 10.30
CA CYS A 171 2.33 -46.24 9.46
C CYS A 171 3.79 -45.87 9.80
N GLN A 172 4.00 -44.86 10.64
CA GLN A 172 5.33 -44.36 11.03
C GLN A 172 6.22 -43.99 9.82
N ALA A 173 5.66 -43.26 8.85
CA ALA A 173 6.40 -42.80 7.67
C ALA A 173 7.56 -41.86 8.01
N ARG A 174 8.66 -42.02 7.26
CA ARG A 174 9.86 -41.20 7.43
C ARG A 174 9.67 -39.81 6.85
N THR A 175 9.99 -38.79 7.62
CA THR A 175 9.86 -37.36 7.25
C THR A 175 11.17 -36.74 6.76
N ASP A 176 12.29 -37.49 6.80
CA ASP A 176 13.65 -37.02 6.49
C ASP A 176 14.10 -37.33 5.05
N ILE A 177 13.33 -38.14 4.32
CA ILE A 177 13.66 -38.52 2.95
C ILE A 177 13.48 -37.31 2.04
N LYS A 178 14.49 -36.98 1.24
CA LYS A 178 14.47 -35.88 0.26
C LYS A 178 14.09 -36.38 -1.14
N ASP A 179 13.36 -35.61 -1.93
CA ASP A 179 13.14 -35.92 -3.36
C ASP A 179 14.38 -35.59 -4.22
N LYS A 180 14.27 -35.68 -5.56
CA LYS A 180 15.36 -35.30 -6.47
C LYS A 180 15.73 -33.81 -6.42
N ASN A 181 14.82 -32.94 -6.00
CA ASN A 181 15.05 -31.51 -5.79
C ASN A 181 15.60 -31.21 -4.40
N GLY A 182 15.84 -32.23 -3.57
CA GLY A 182 16.26 -32.07 -2.18
C GLY A 182 15.12 -31.68 -1.23
N GLU A 183 13.88 -31.68 -1.68
CA GLU A 183 12.72 -31.29 -0.88
C GLU A 183 12.31 -32.40 0.08
N THR A 184 12.03 -32.05 1.34
CA THR A 184 11.40 -32.95 2.32
C THR A 184 9.88 -32.88 2.21
N PRO A 185 9.10 -33.81 2.81
CA PRO A 185 7.64 -33.70 2.87
C PRO A 185 7.17 -32.37 3.48
N MET A 186 7.97 -31.78 4.36
CA MET A 186 7.71 -30.46 4.94
C MET A 186 7.74 -29.33 3.89
N HIS A 187 8.63 -29.41 2.90
CA HIS A 187 8.65 -28.46 1.78
C HIS A 187 7.41 -28.61 0.90
N CYS A 188 6.99 -29.85 0.61
CA CYS A 188 5.74 -30.12 -0.12
C CYS A 188 4.53 -29.57 0.64
N ALA A 189 4.47 -29.75 1.95
CA ALA A 189 3.42 -29.19 2.80
C ALA A 189 3.45 -27.65 2.82
N ALA A 190 4.63 -27.03 2.84
CA ALA A 190 4.78 -25.57 2.82
C ALA A 190 4.37 -24.92 1.48
N LYS A 191 4.37 -25.69 0.38
CA LYS A 191 3.79 -25.24 -0.90
C LYS A 191 2.26 -25.11 -0.81
N GLN A 192 1.65 -25.89 0.07
CA GLN A 192 0.22 -25.84 0.37
C GLN A 192 -0.08 -24.85 1.48
N ASP A 193 -1.24 -24.21 1.39
CA ASP A 193 -1.71 -23.24 2.41
C ASP A 193 -2.46 -23.93 3.56
N SER A 194 -2.02 -25.14 3.95
CA SER A 194 -2.72 -25.97 4.94
C SER A 194 -1.94 -26.06 6.24
N ALA A 195 -2.35 -25.23 7.21
CA ALA A 195 -1.81 -25.26 8.56
C ALA A 195 -1.95 -26.65 9.22
N THR A 196 -3.03 -27.38 8.91
CA THR A 196 -3.31 -28.69 9.51
C THR A 196 -2.27 -29.76 9.16
N ILE A 197 -1.79 -29.76 7.92
CA ILE A 197 -0.75 -30.70 7.46
C ILE A 197 0.57 -30.39 8.14
N ILE A 198 0.89 -29.10 8.25
CA ILE A 198 2.14 -28.63 8.86
C ILE A 198 2.15 -28.95 10.36
N GLN A 199 1.05 -28.70 11.06
CA GLN A 199 0.88 -29.06 12.47
C GLN A 199 0.97 -30.57 12.69
N ALA A 200 0.37 -31.38 11.81
CA ALA A 200 0.48 -32.84 11.89
C ALA A 200 1.94 -33.29 11.75
N LEU A 201 2.70 -32.72 10.81
CA LEU A 201 4.12 -33.02 10.63
C LEU A 201 4.97 -32.57 11.84
N CYS A 202 4.70 -31.38 12.40
CA CYS A 202 5.41 -30.87 13.58
C CYS A 202 5.17 -31.73 14.84
N SER A 203 3.99 -32.35 14.98
CA SER A 203 3.63 -33.16 16.16
C SER A 203 4.49 -34.41 16.39
N ARG A 204 5.09 -34.97 15.33
CA ARG A 204 5.83 -36.25 15.35
C ARG A 204 7.35 -36.12 15.28
N MET A 205 7.90 -34.89 15.36
CA MET A 205 9.33 -34.49 15.41
C MET A 205 9.80 -33.69 14.17
N CYS A 206 10.43 -32.53 14.43
CA CYS A 206 10.73 -31.42 13.51
C CYS A 206 11.83 -31.66 12.46
N ALA A 207 12.12 -32.91 12.06
CA ALA A 207 13.31 -33.28 11.29
C ALA A 207 13.46 -32.64 9.88
N GLY A 208 12.46 -31.88 9.41
CA GLY A 208 12.51 -31.17 8.13
C GLY A 208 12.14 -29.68 8.19
N VAL A 209 11.78 -29.12 9.35
CA VAL A 209 11.24 -27.74 9.46
C VAL A 209 12.28 -26.69 9.09
N ASN A 210 13.56 -27.00 9.34
CA ASN A 210 14.70 -26.11 9.15
C ASN A 210 15.70 -26.65 8.10
N GLU A 211 15.36 -27.74 7.41
CA GLU A 211 16.20 -28.35 6.39
C GLU A 211 16.20 -27.51 5.11
N LEU A 212 17.35 -27.46 4.44
CA LEU A 212 17.46 -26.82 3.13
C LEU A 212 17.20 -27.83 2.01
N ASN A 213 16.42 -27.42 1.00
CA ASN A 213 16.29 -28.14 -0.26
C ASN A 213 17.50 -27.90 -1.19
N GLY A 214 17.48 -28.50 -2.38
CA GLY A 214 18.54 -28.34 -3.38
C GLY A 214 18.68 -26.93 -3.96
N ALA A 215 17.67 -26.06 -3.77
CA ALA A 215 17.73 -24.64 -4.09
C ALA A 215 18.23 -23.77 -2.91
N GLY A 216 18.60 -24.39 -1.77
CA GLY A 216 19.00 -23.67 -0.57
C GLY A 216 17.86 -22.93 0.10
N GLU A 217 16.63 -23.43 0.02
CA GLU A 217 15.44 -22.85 0.68
C GLU A 217 15.00 -23.75 1.84
N THR A 218 14.60 -23.16 2.98
CA THR A 218 13.84 -23.89 4.02
C THR A 218 12.35 -23.94 3.66
N PRO A 219 11.53 -24.77 4.31
CA PRO A 219 10.07 -24.72 4.14
C PRO A 219 9.49 -23.31 4.35
N LEU A 220 10.04 -22.54 5.31
CA LEU A 220 9.63 -21.16 5.57
C LEU A 220 9.97 -20.21 4.40
N HIS A 221 11.11 -20.41 3.72
CA HIS A 221 11.42 -19.66 2.50
C HIS A 221 10.43 -19.98 1.37
N VAL A 222 10.08 -21.26 1.20
CA VAL A 222 9.13 -21.71 0.18
C VAL A 222 7.75 -21.10 0.40
N SER A 223 7.24 -21.12 1.64
CA SER A 223 5.95 -20.50 1.97
C SER A 223 5.97 -18.98 1.78
N CYS A 224 7.05 -18.30 2.18
CA CYS A 224 7.22 -16.86 1.96
C CYS A 224 7.33 -16.49 0.47
N ARG A 225 7.96 -17.33 -0.34
CA ARG A 225 8.07 -17.12 -1.80
C ARG A 225 6.74 -17.33 -2.52
N LEU A 226 5.90 -18.24 -2.02
CA LEU A 226 4.62 -18.60 -2.63
C LEU A 226 3.42 -17.84 -2.03
N GLY A 227 3.63 -16.97 -1.06
CA GLY A 227 2.57 -16.18 -0.43
C GLY A 227 1.63 -16.99 0.47
N ARG A 228 2.10 -18.10 1.05
CA ARG A 228 1.30 -19.03 1.87
C ARG A 228 1.30 -18.62 3.34
N VAL A 229 0.37 -17.75 3.74
CA VAL A 229 0.38 -17.10 5.06
C VAL A 229 0.05 -18.08 6.19
N GLU A 230 -0.94 -18.94 5.98
CA GLU A 230 -1.33 -19.98 6.92
C GLU A 230 -0.19 -20.97 7.12
N ALA A 231 0.54 -21.29 6.05
CA ALA A 231 1.73 -22.13 6.12
C ALA A 231 2.87 -21.45 6.91
N VAL A 232 3.14 -20.17 6.67
CA VAL A 232 4.14 -19.38 7.42
C VAL A 232 3.82 -19.41 8.92
N ASN A 233 2.59 -19.08 9.30
CA ASN A 233 2.16 -19.08 10.71
C ASN A 233 2.28 -20.48 11.35
N ALA A 234 1.89 -21.53 10.65
CA ALA A 234 1.98 -22.89 11.14
C ALA A 234 3.44 -23.36 11.30
N LEU A 235 4.33 -22.99 10.37
CA LEU A 235 5.76 -23.31 10.44
C LEU A 235 6.42 -22.58 11.61
N LEU A 236 6.13 -21.29 11.79
CA LEU A 236 6.65 -20.49 12.91
C LEU A 236 6.17 -21.04 14.25
N GLY A 237 4.88 -21.36 14.38
CA GLY A 237 4.33 -22.04 15.56
C GLY A 237 4.89 -23.46 15.79
N GLY A 238 5.36 -24.11 14.72
CA GLY A 238 5.98 -25.43 14.73
C GLY A 238 7.50 -25.45 14.98
N GLY A 239 8.10 -24.30 15.29
CA GLY A 239 9.54 -24.17 15.60
C GLY A 239 10.44 -23.90 14.40
N ALA A 240 9.90 -23.36 13.30
CA ALA A 240 10.72 -22.86 12.20
C ALA A 240 11.54 -21.65 12.64
N ARG A 241 12.83 -21.68 12.29
CA ARG A 241 13.77 -20.62 12.65
C ARG A 241 13.84 -19.58 11.53
N CYS A 242 13.72 -18.31 11.91
CA CYS A 242 13.85 -17.18 10.99
C CYS A 242 15.32 -16.81 10.69
N ASP A 243 16.29 -17.35 11.43
CA ASP A 243 17.72 -17.01 11.33
C ASP A 243 18.52 -17.86 10.33
N ILE A 244 17.84 -18.76 9.60
CA ILE A 244 18.49 -19.60 8.60
C ILE A 244 18.59 -18.84 7.29
N ILE A 245 19.82 -18.71 6.80
CA ILE A 245 20.11 -18.03 5.52
C ILE A 245 19.93 -19.03 4.38
N GLY A 246 18.95 -18.76 3.51
CA GLY A 246 18.76 -19.46 2.26
C GLY A 246 19.44 -18.75 1.07
N SER A 247 19.15 -19.21 -0.15
CA SER A 247 19.70 -18.65 -1.39
C SER A 247 19.27 -17.21 -1.69
N SER A 248 18.19 -16.74 -1.05
CA SER A 248 17.66 -15.37 -1.16
C SER A 248 17.84 -14.55 0.12
N GLY A 249 18.75 -14.97 1.00
CA GLY A 249 18.92 -14.39 2.33
C GLY A 249 18.00 -15.08 3.35
N TYR A 250 17.61 -14.35 4.40
CA TYR A 250 16.63 -14.83 5.40
C TYR A 250 15.21 -14.97 4.82
N PRO A 251 14.28 -15.69 5.49
CA PRO A 251 12.91 -15.88 5.00
C PRO A 251 12.14 -14.56 4.77
N ILE A 252 12.44 -13.52 5.55
CA ILE A 252 11.87 -12.19 5.32
C ILE A 252 12.32 -11.63 3.96
N HIS A 253 13.58 -11.80 3.58
CA HIS A 253 14.10 -11.36 2.28
C HIS A 253 13.43 -12.09 1.12
N ALA A 254 13.09 -13.37 1.28
CA ALA A 254 12.27 -14.09 0.32
C ALA A 254 10.88 -13.42 0.19
N ALA A 255 10.17 -13.16 1.29
CA ALA A 255 8.89 -12.46 1.27
C ALA A 255 9.01 -11.08 0.59
N MET A 256 10.05 -10.30 0.92
CA MET A 256 10.32 -9.00 0.29
C MET A 256 10.57 -9.11 -1.22
N LYS A 257 11.36 -10.10 -1.64
CA LYS A 257 11.71 -10.33 -3.04
C LYS A 257 10.49 -10.70 -3.89
N TYR A 258 9.52 -11.42 -3.33
CA TYR A 258 8.30 -11.82 -4.04
C TYR A 258 7.10 -10.88 -3.78
N SER A 259 7.30 -9.82 -3.00
CA SER A 259 6.27 -8.83 -2.64
C SER A 259 5.14 -9.39 -1.77
N GLU A 260 5.42 -10.42 -0.97
CA GLU A 260 4.42 -11.11 -0.15
C GLU A 260 4.26 -10.41 1.20
N LYS A 261 3.46 -9.34 1.23
CA LYS A 261 3.24 -8.48 2.41
C LYS A 261 2.80 -9.29 3.64
N SER A 262 1.73 -10.07 3.53
CA SER A 262 1.16 -10.81 4.66
C SER A 262 2.14 -11.85 5.24
N CYS A 263 2.99 -12.43 4.39
CA CYS A 263 4.07 -13.31 4.86
C CYS A 263 5.16 -12.54 5.61
N ALA A 264 5.56 -11.37 5.11
CA ALA A 264 6.51 -10.50 5.78
C ALA A 264 5.99 -10.03 7.15
N GLU A 265 4.70 -9.68 7.24
CA GLU A 265 4.04 -9.32 8.50
C GLU A 265 4.06 -10.50 9.49
N ALA A 266 3.65 -11.70 9.06
CA ALA A 266 3.66 -12.89 9.90
C ALA A 266 5.07 -13.25 10.43
N VAL A 267 6.11 -13.09 9.59
CA VAL A 267 7.51 -13.31 10.02
C VAL A 267 7.94 -12.27 11.07
N LEU A 268 7.57 -10.99 10.89
CA LEU A 268 7.91 -9.92 11.83
C LEU A 268 7.13 -10.02 13.14
N ASP A 269 5.88 -10.50 13.09
CA ASP A 269 5.07 -10.71 14.29
C ASP A 269 5.61 -11.87 15.14
N ALA A 270 6.22 -12.89 14.51
CA ALA A 270 6.88 -13.98 15.23
C ALA A 270 8.30 -13.63 15.70
N ASP A 271 9.08 -12.92 14.88
CA ASP A 271 10.45 -12.48 15.20
C ASP A 271 10.69 -11.02 14.75
N PRO A 272 10.47 -10.05 15.65
CA PRO A 272 10.76 -8.64 15.37
C PRO A 272 12.22 -8.35 15.02
N GLY A 273 13.15 -9.25 15.38
CA GLY A 273 14.58 -9.14 15.04
C GLY A 273 14.84 -9.18 13.54
N GLN A 274 13.92 -9.73 12.75
CA GLN A 274 14.02 -9.79 11.29
C GLN A 274 13.90 -8.42 10.60
N LEU A 275 13.51 -7.35 11.32
CA LEU A 275 13.33 -6.03 10.72
C LEU A 275 14.63 -5.40 10.19
N GLN A 276 15.77 -5.79 10.76
CA GLN A 276 17.10 -5.20 10.50
C GLN A 276 18.14 -6.24 10.06
N VAL A 277 17.72 -7.47 9.76
CA VAL A 277 18.67 -8.47 9.28
C VAL A 277 19.26 -8.06 7.95
N GLU A 278 20.57 -8.23 7.82
CA GLU A 278 21.27 -7.91 6.59
C GLU A 278 21.23 -9.09 5.62
N ASP A 279 20.92 -8.83 4.35
CA ASP A 279 21.17 -9.79 3.28
C ASP A 279 22.66 -10.17 3.22
N ALA A 280 22.93 -11.45 2.95
CA ALA A 280 24.27 -12.00 2.94
C ALA A 280 25.14 -11.42 1.81
N VAL A 281 24.53 -11.06 0.68
CA VAL A 281 25.27 -10.61 -0.52
C VAL A 281 25.57 -9.12 -0.46
N TYR A 282 24.55 -8.29 -0.26
CA TYR A 282 24.68 -6.83 -0.33
C TYR A 282 24.70 -6.13 1.03
N GLY A 283 24.39 -6.85 2.11
CA GLY A 283 24.24 -6.25 3.44
C GLY A 283 23.02 -5.33 3.59
N GLY A 284 22.03 -5.44 2.70
CA GLY A 284 20.83 -4.60 2.74
C GLY A 284 19.77 -5.19 3.68
N THR A 285 19.13 -4.34 4.46
CA THR A 285 17.95 -4.68 5.30
C THR A 285 16.72 -5.02 4.45
N PRO A 286 15.64 -5.60 5.01
CA PRO A 286 14.40 -5.86 4.27
C PRO A 286 13.86 -4.62 3.52
N LEU A 287 14.08 -3.42 4.09
CA LEU A 287 13.67 -2.15 3.48
C LEU A 287 14.33 -1.91 2.11
N HIS A 288 15.59 -2.31 1.92
CA HIS A 288 16.32 -2.17 0.65
C HIS A 288 15.68 -2.97 -0.49
N TRP A 289 14.97 -4.04 -0.15
CA TRP A 289 14.38 -4.97 -1.11
C TRP A 289 12.90 -4.68 -1.42
N CYS A 290 12.30 -3.68 -0.78
CA CYS A 290 10.89 -3.32 -0.94
C CYS A 290 10.52 -2.98 -2.38
N LYS A 291 9.50 -3.65 -2.92
CA LYS A 291 8.99 -3.39 -4.28
C LYS A 291 7.80 -2.43 -4.31
N THR A 292 6.98 -2.44 -3.28
CA THR A 292 5.71 -1.70 -3.23
C THR A 292 5.71 -0.69 -2.09
N ALA A 293 4.96 0.40 -2.26
CA ALA A 293 4.77 1.43 -1.25
C ALA A 293 4.18 0.85 0.06
N GLU A 294 3.24 -0.08 -0.05
CA GLU A 294 2.61 -0.70 1.12
C GLU A 294 3.60 -1.50 1.96
N MET A 295 4.53 -2.23 1.34
CA MET A 295 5.55 -2.97 2.08
C MET A 295 6.53 -2.03 2.76
N CYS A 296 6.97 -0.96 2.08
CA CYS A 296 7.77 0.09 2.72
C CYS A 296 7.06 0.64 3.97
N ARG A 297 5.78 1.02 3.83
CA ARG A 297 4.99 1.60 4.93
C ARG A 297 4.91 0.65 6.11
N THR A 298 4.61 -0.62 5.82
CA THR A 298 4.48 -1.69 6.83
C THR A 298 5.76 -1.90 7.64
N LEU A 299 6.93 -1.82 7.01
CA LEU A 299 8.22 -1.91 7.71
C LEU A 299 8.54 -0.66 8.51
N LEU A 300 8.24 0.53 7.96
CA LEU A 300 8.50 1.81 8.61
C LEU A 300 7.61 2.02 9.86
N GLU A 301 6.34 1.63 9.78
CA GLU A 301 5.41 1.64 10.91
C GLU A 301 5.86 0.72 12.06
N ARG A 302 6.58 -0.36 11.74
CA ARG A 302 7.22 -1.25 12.74
C ARG A 302 8.58 -0.76 13.24
N GLY A 303 9.04 0.43 12.81
CA GLY A 303 10.27 1.05 13.32
C GLY A 303 11.55 0.69 12.57
N CYS A 304 11.47 0.35 11.27
CA CYS A 304 12.66 0.10 10.47
C CYS A 304 13.52 1.37 10.32
N LEU A 305 14.84 1.20 10.21
CA LEU A 305 15.79 2.30 10.07
C LEU A 305 15.82 2.74 8.60
N VAL A 306 15.31 3.94 8.35
CA VAL A 306 15.12 4.47 6.99
C VAL A 306 16.46 4.75 6.29
N ASN A 307 17.42 5.32 7.04
CA ASN A 307 18.69 5.80 6.53
C ASN A 307 19.84 4.79 6.74
N TYR A 308 19.52 3.50 6.90
CA TYR A 308 20.54 2.45 6.99
C TYR A 308 21.32 2.33 5.68
N LEU A 309 22.64 2.18 5.77
CA LEU A 309 23.52 1.94 4.63
C LEU A 309 23.91 0.47 4.55
N SER A 310 23.70 -0.14 3.39
CA SER A 310 24.14 -1.51 3.11
C SER A 310 25.68 -1.63 3.11
N LYS A 311 26.21 -2.85 2.95
CA LYS A 311 27.66 -3.07 2.77
C LYS A 311 28.22 -2.44 1.49
N THR A 312 27.37 -2.18 0.50
CA THR A 312 27.75 -1.43 -0.71
C THR A 312 27.73 0.08 -0.48
N GLY A 313 27.29 0.54 0.71
CA GLY A 313 27.11 1.95 1.02
C GLY A 313 25.82 2.52 0.42
N GLU A 314 24.89 1.73 -0.10
CA GLU A 314 23.63 2.24 -0.63
C GLU A 314 22.55 2.22 0.48
N SER A 315 21.76 3.29 0.60
CA SER A 315 20.54 3.28 1.43
C SER A 315 19.35 2.69 0.68
N ALA A 316 18.25 2.40 1.39
CA ALA A 316 17.02 1.96 0.75
C ALA A 316 16.54 2.96 -0.31
N LEU A 317 16.65 4.27 -0.05
CA LEU A 317 16.30 5.31 -1.04
C LEU A 317 17.16 5.20 -2.31
N HIS A 318 18.47 4.98 -2.19
CA HIS A 318 19.34 4.77 -3.35
C HIS A 318 18.90 3.58 -4.21
N VAL A 319 18.60 2.44 -3.56
CA VAL A 319 18.18 1.22 -4.26
C VAL A 319 16.83 1.42 -4.97
N LEU A 320 15.85 2.05 -4.30
CA LEU A 320 14.54 2.32 -4.89
C LEU A 320 14.63 3.31 -6.05
N THR A 321 15.45 4.37 -5.91
CA THR A 321 15.67 5.36 -6.95
C THR A 321 16.35 4.75 -8.18
N LYS A 322 17.39 3.94 -7.99
CA LYS A 322 18.08 3.20 -9.07
C LYS A 322 17.16 2.25 -9.83
N ARG A 323 16.12 1.73 -9.17
CA ARG A 323 15.10 0.84 -9.76
C ARG A 323 13.87 1.57 -10.29
N GLY A 324 13.79 2.90 -10.16
CA GLY A 324 12.66 3.69 -10.64
C GLY A 324 11.36 3.46 -9.87
N ARG A 325 11.43 3.03 -8.60
CA ARG A 325 10.25 2.75 -7.77
C ARG A 325 9.74 4.04 -7.12
N PHE A 326 9.01 4.85 -7.87
CA PHE A 326 8.51 6.17 -7.43
C PHE A 326 7.70 6.09 -6.14
N ASP A 327 6.60 5.33 -6.11
CA ASP A 327 5.70 5.27 -4.95
C ASP A 327 6.42 4.80 -3.67
N ALA A 328 7.27 3.79 -3.80
CA ALA A 328 8.04 3.27 -2.67
C ALA A 328 9.10 4.29 -2.17
N SER A 329 9.68 5.08 -3.09
CA SER A 329 10.61 6.17 -2.73
C SER A 329 9.89 7.32 -2.04
N MET A 330 8.66 7.64 -2.48
CA MET A 330 7.81 8.63 -1.81
C MET A 330 7.49 8.22 -0.38
N VAL A 331 7.20 6.93 -0.13
CA VAL A 331 7.02 6.43 1.24
C VAL A 331 8.28 6.62 2.09
N LEU A 332 9.48 6.39 1.55
CA LEU A 332 10.72 6.65 2.30
C LEU A 332 10.91 8.14 2.62
N LEU A 333 10.78 9.01 1.61
CA LEU A 333 10.93 10.47 1.78
C LEU A 333 9.94 11.01 2.82
N THR A 334 8.69 10.56 2.76
CA THR A 334 7.65 10.96 3.71
C THR A 334 7.83 10.37 5.10
N HIS A 335 8.71 9.39 5.31
CA HIS A 335 9.03 8.81 6.62
C HIS A 335 10.43 9.18 7.12
N GLY A 336 11.05 10.25 6.57
CA GLY A 336 12.34 10.76 7.03
C GLY A 336 13.55 10.20 6.29
N GLY A 337 13.35 9.66 5.08
CA GLY A 337 14.43 9.28 4.18
C GLY A 337 15.24 10.50 3.77
N GLU A 338 16.54 10.50 4.06
CA GLU A 338 17.42 11.62 3.77
C GLU A 338 17.83 11.64 2.29
N PRO A 339 17.44 12.66 1.49
CA PRO A 339 17.77 12.71 0.06
C PRO A 339 19.26 13.02 -0.19
N ASN A 340 19.93 13.67 0.77
CA ASN A 340 21.33 14.09 0.69
C ASN A 340 22.32 13.08 1.26
N LEU A 341 21.83 11.93 1.73
CA LEU A 341 22.69 10.85 2.21
C LEU A 341 23.59 10.39 1.07
N LYS A 342 24.91 10.44 1.27
CA LYS A 342 25.89 9.97 0.29
C LYS A 342 26.00 8.46 0.36
N GLY A 343 25.75 7.80 -0.76
CA GLY A 343 25.87 6.37 -0.90
C GLY A 343 27.20 5.93 -1.51
N GLN A 344 27.12 4.90 -2.35
CA GLN A 344 28.28 4.38 -3.09
C GLN A 344 28.89 5.45 -4.01
N ASP A 345 30.22 5.58 -3.98
CA ASP A 345 31.01 6.59 -4.72
C ASP A 345 30.62 8.04 -4.39
N GLY A 346 30.06 8.27 -3.20
CA GLY A 346 29.59 9.58 -2.76
C GLY A 346 28.31 10.05 -3.48
N ASN A 347 27.71 9.20 -4.32
CA ASN A 347 26.48 9.53 -5.05
C ASN A 347 25.29 9.58 -4.10
N THR A 348 24.52 10.66 -4.16
CA THR A 348 23.21 10.76 -3.50
C THR A 348 22.11 10.10 -4.32
N ALA A 349 20.91 9.97 -3.76
CA ALA A 349 19.73 9.53 -4.51
C ALA A 349 19.49 10.41 -5.76
N LEU A 350 19.73 11.72 -5.68
CA LEU A 350 19.56 12.63 -6.82
C LEU A 350 20.54 12.34 -7.97
N HIS A 351 21.81 12.03 -7.66
CA HIS A 351 22.79 11.59 -8.67
C HIS A 351 22.29 10.34 -9.41
N LEU A 352 21.75 9.36 -8.67
CA LEU A 352 21.21 8.14 -9.26
C LEU A 352 19.95 8.40 -10.09
N ALA A 353 19.05 9.27 -9.63
CA ALA A 353 17.83 9.63 -10.36
C ALA A 353 18.16 10.31 -11.71
N MET A 354 19.13 11.23 -11.70
CA MET A 354 19.64 11.92 -12.89
C MET A 354 20.31 10.93 -13.85
N LYS A 355 21.17 10.05 -13.33
CA LYS A 355 21.87 9.04 -14.14
C LYS A 355 20.91 8.08 -14.85
N MET A 356 19.78 7.75 -14.22
CA MET A 356 18.77 6.82 -14.74
C MET A 356 17.63 7.51 -15.50
N ASP A 357 17.63 8.85 -15.60
CA ASP A 357 16.59 9.66 -16.25
C ASP A 357 15.17 9.47 -15.66
N HIS A 358 15.08 9.37 -14.33
CA HIS A 358 13.80 9.22 -13.63
C HIS A 358 13.22 10.58 -13.24
N MET A 359 12.61 11.31 -14.19
CA MET A 359 12.09 12.68 -14.01
C MET A 359 11.19 12.87 -12.78
N GLU A 360 10.26 11.96 -12.55
CA GLU A 360 9.34 12.04 -11.39
C GLU A 360 10.09 11.96 -10.05
N LEU A 361 11.11 11.09 -9.97
CA LEU A 361 11.97 10.99 -8.80
C LEU A 361 12.91 12.20 -8.66
N ILE A 362 13.38 12.78 -9.76
CA ILE A 362 14.19 14.00 -9.76
C ILE A 362 13.38 15.14 -9.12
N LYS A 363 12.17 15.38 -9.59
CA LYS A 363 11.26 16.40 -9.03
C LYS A 363 10.99 16.14 -7.55
N ALA A 364 10.62 14.90 -7.21
CA ALA A 364 10.35 14.52 -5.82
C ALA A 364 11.56 14.76 -4.91
N LEU A 365 12.75 14.30 -5.28
CA LEU A 365 13.95 14.47 -4.47
C LEU A 365 14.26 15.96 -4.24
N ILE A 366 14.18 16.80 -5.28
CA ILE A 366 14.42 18.24 -5.15
C ILE A 366 13.37 18.90 -4.26
N VAL A 367 12.09 18.59 -4.46
CA VAL A 367 10.99 19.07 -3.60
C VAL A 367 11.24 18.71 -2.15
N PHE A 368 11.74 17.51 -1.87
CA PHE A 368 12.07 17.04 -0.53
C PHE A 368 13.45 17.51 -0.01
N GLY A 369 14.10 18.46 -0.69
CA GLY A 369 15.31 19.13 -0.19
C GLY A 369 16.63 18.48 -0.63
N ALA A 370 16.63 17.70 -1.71
CA ALA A 370 17.87 17.24 -2.33
C ALA A 370 18.71 18.44 -2.81
N ASP A 371 19.97 18.48 -2.41
CA ASP A 371 20.94 19.48 -2.80
C ASP A 371 21.42 19.18 -4.23
N VAL A 372 21.23 20.16 -5.12
CA VAL A 372 21.64 20.07 -6.53
C VAL A 372 23.12 20.38 -6.73
N GLU A 373 23.80 20.93 -5.71
CA GLU A 373 25.22 21.29 -5.72
C GLU A 373 26.09 20.31 -4.93
N ILE A 374 25.51 19.22 -4.40
CA ILE A 374 26.28 18.23 -3.63
C ILE A 374 27.21 17.43 -4.55
N HIS A 375 28.49 17.33 -4.19
CA HIS A 375 29.49 16.65 -5.02
C HIS A 375 29.64 15.19 -4.62
N ASN A 376 29.72 14.28 -5.60
CA ASN A 376 30.12 12.89 -5.39
C ASN A 376 31.65 12.76 -5.20
N ASP A 377 32.18 11.54 -5.04
CA ASP A 377 33.62 11.32 -4.82
C ASP A 377 34.47 11.66 -6.06
N LEU A 378 33.85 11.78 -7.23
CA LEU A 378 34.48 12.23 -8.48
C LEU A 378 34.44 13.77 -8.65
N GLY A 379 33.83 14.49 -7.71
CA GLY A 379 33.64 15.95 -7.79
C GLY A 379 32.53 16.36 -8.77
N GLU A 380 31.65 15.46 -9.17
CA GLU A 380 30.52 15.74 -10.06
C GLU A 380 29.30 16.14 -9.23
N THR A 381 28.56 17.15 -9.70
CA THR A 381 27.23 17.47 -9.17
C THR A 381 26.15 16.62 -9.86
N PRO A 382 24.95 16.43 -9.29
CA PRO A 382 23.87 15.69 -9.93
C PRO A 382 23.52 16.23 -11.32
N GLY A 383 23.54 17.56 -11.48
CA GLY A 383 23.31 18.21 -12.76
C GLY A 383 24.40 17.93 -13.80
N LEU A 384 25.66 17.76 -13.36
CA LEU A 384 26.77 17.39 -14.24
C LEU A 384 26.65 15.95 -14.75
N ILE A 385 26.12 15.03 -13.94
CA ILE A 385 25.85 13.66 -14.37
C ILE A 385 24.79 13.62 -15.50
N ALA A 386 23.84 14.56 -15.50
CA ALA A 386 22.83 14.70 -16.54
C ALA A 386 23.36 15.36 -17.83
N ALA A 387 24.50 16.05 -17.80
CA ALA A 387 25.00 16.85 -18.92
C ALA A 387 26.53 16.74 -19.11
N GLN A 388 27.00 16.23 -20.26
CA GLN A 388 28.32 16.67 -20.77
C GLN A 388 28.21 18.12 -21.30
N PRO A 389 29.27 18.96 -21.17
CA PRO A 389 29.26 20.31 -20.56
C PRO A 389 28.85 21.46 -21.53
N PRO A 390 28.71 22.74 -21.09
CA PRO A 390 29.28 23.36 -19.87
C PRO A 390 28.40 24.29 -19.00
N SER A 391 28.77 24.29 -17.71
CA SER A 391 28.85 25.35 -16.69
C SER A 391 27.87 26.53 -16.65
N LEU A 392 27.28 26.76 -15.47
CA LEU A 392 26.94 28.09 -14.95
C LEU A 392 27.29 28.17 -13.46
N SER A 393 28.23 29.05 -13.10
CA SER A 393 28.53 29.41 -11.71
C SER A 393 27.59 30.52 -11.24
N LEU A 394 26.98 30.36 -10.07
CA LEU A 394 26.25 31.44 -9.39
C LEU A 394 27.17 32.17 -8.42
N SER A 395 27.36 33.47 -8.66
CA SER A 395 28.11 34.40 -7.82
C SER A 395 27.34 34.77 -6.56
N SER A 396 27.97 34.63 -5.41
CA SER A 396 27.51 35.19 -4.13
C SER A 396 27.75 36.70 -4.08
N MET A 397 26.69 37.49 -3.90
CA MET A 397 26.80 38.87 -3.44
C MET A 397 26.48 38.93 -1.94
N THR A 398 27.42 39.43 -1.16
CA THR A 398 27.19 39.89 0.21
C THR A 398 27.45 41.40 0.25
N LEU A 399 26.51 42.15 0.80
CA LEU A 399 26.70 43.53 1.24
C LEU A 399 26.26 43.62 2.71
N PRO A 400 27.03 44.29 3.59
CA PRO A 400 26.62 44.55 4.95
C PRO A 400 25.88 45.88 5.01
N LEU A 401 24.79 45.97 5.77
CA LEU A 401 24.22 47.25 6.17
C LEU A 401 23.83 47.22 7.65
N SER A 402 24.31 48.27 8.33
CA SER A 402 24.28 48.50 9.77
C SER A 402 22.89 48.86 10.27
N LEU A 403 22.55 48.29 11.42
CA LEU A 403 21.33 48.53 12.19
C LEU A 403 21.27 49.95 12.77
N SER A 404 20.12 50.59 12.63
CA SER A 404 19.64 51.65 13.53
C SER A 404 18.41 51.13 14.27
N PRO A 405 18.16 51.54 15.53
CA PRO A 405 17.08 50.97 16.33
C PRO A 405 15.75 51.60 15.92
N SER A 406 14.86 50.83 15.29
CA SER A 406 13.53 51.28 14.87
C SER A 406 12.41 50.77 15.79
N LEU A 407 11.28 51.47 15.71
CA LEU A 407 10.04 51.26 16.46
C LEU A 407 9.58 49.79 16.45
N ARG A 408 8.94 49.35 17.54
CA ARG A 408 8.33 48.02 17.64
C ARG A 408 7.09 47.94 16.74
N ILE A 409 7.20 47.19 15.64
CA ILE A 409 6.16 46.99 14.62
C ILE A 409 5.67 45.53 14.67
N ASP A 410 4.36 45.33 14.60
CA ASP A 410 3.75 44.00 14.51
C ASP A 410 3.79 43.48 13.06
N ARG A 411 4.06 42.18 12.92
CA ARG A 411 4.10 41.44 11.65
C ARG A 411 2.99 40.38 11.62
N LEU A 412 2.20 40.35 10.54
CA LEU A 412 1.07 39.43 10.36
C LEU A 412 1.35 38.44 9.23
N LEU A 413 1.15 37.15 9.53
CA LEU A 413 1.07 36.06 8.56
C LEU A 413 -0.39 35.61 8.38
N CYS A 414 -0.86 35.52 7.14
CA CYS A 414 -2.18 35.04 6.77
C CYS A 414 -2.05 33.82 5.85
N LEU A 415 -2.65 32.70 6.25
CA LEU A 415 -2.62 31.42 5.56
C LEU A 415 -4.00 31.07 5.03
N ASP A 416 -4.13 30.98 3.71
CA ASP A 416 -5.42 30.68 3.07
C ASP A 416 -5.86 29.23 3.30
N GLY A 417 -7.16 28.98 3.15
CA GLY A 417 -7.71 27.63 3.07
C GLY A 417 -7.52 26.99 1.70
N GLY A 418 -7.54 25.66 1.63
CA GLY A 418 -7.36 24.94 0.35
C GLY A 418 -7.14 23.43 0.43
N GLY A 419 -7.57 22.75 1.50
CA GLY A 419 -7.46 21.29 1.61
C GLY A 419 -6.02 20.78 1.62
N ILE A 420 -5.71 19.72 0.89
CA ILE A 420 -4.35 19.14 0.81
C ILE A 420 -3.33 20.09 0.17
N LYS A 421 -3.78 21.08 -0.60
CA LYS A 421 -2.93 22.12 -1.20
C LYS A 421 -2.21 23.01 -0.18
N GLY A 422 -2.48 22.84 1.11
CA GLY A 422 -1.63 23.39 2.19
C GLY A 422 -0.15 23.05 2.06
N LEU A 423 0.18 21.98 1.35
CA LEU A 423 1.55 21.66 0.94
C LEU A 423 2.24 22.85 0.23
N VAL A 424 1.52 23.63 -0.58
CA VAL A 424 2.04 24.86 -1.21
C VAL A 424 2.44 25.88 -0.15
N LEU A 425 1.59 26.11 0.86
CA LEU A 425 1.88 27.03 1.96
C LEU A 425 3.12 26.58 2.72
N ILE A 426 3.21 25.28 3.03
CA ILE A 426 4.38 24.70 3.70
C ILE A 426 5.64 24.95 2.87
N GLN A 427 5.61 24.71 1.56
CA GLN A 427 6.78 24.92 0.69
C GLN A 427 7.21 26.39 0.63
N LEU A 428 6.26 27.33 0.56
CA LEU A 428 6.55 28.76 0.64
C LEU A 428 7.17 29.13 1.99
N LEU A 429 6.66 28.58 3.10
CA LEU A 429 7.18 28.82 4.44
C LEU A 429 8.58 28.23 4.63
N ILE A 430 8.86 27.02 4.14
CA ILE A 430 10.22 26.42 4.16
C ILE A 430 11.22 27.33 3.46
N SER A 431 10.85 27.85 2.28
CA SER A 431 11.72 28.78 1.55
C SER A 431 11.96 30.07 2.33
N LEU A 432 10.93 30.61 3.00
CA LEU A 432 11.06 31.81 3.81
C LEU A 432 11.93 31.58 5.06
N GLU A 433 11.77 30.44 5.75
CA GLU A 433 12.63 30.06 6.88
C GLU A 433 14.10 29.94 6.45
N LYS A 434 14.35 29.35 5.28
CA LYS A 434 15.70 29.19 4.73
C LYS A 434 16.37 30.53 4.43
N GLU A 435 15.66 31.47 3.82
CA GLU A 435 16.21 32.82 3.52
C GLU A 435 16.34 33.68 4.79
N ALA A 436 15.42 33.55 5.76
CA ALA A 436 15.46 34.31 7.00
C ALA A 436 16.43 33.74 8.06
N GLY A 437 16.78 32.45 7.96
CA GLY A 437 17.63 31.74 8.93
C GLY A 437 17.01 31.61 10.32
N ARG A 438 15.69 31.78 10.45
CA ARG A 438 14.94 31.69 11.72
C ARG A 438 13.59 30.98 11.51
N PRO A 439 13.08 30.26 12.53
CA PRO A 439 11.77 29.62 12.44
C PRO A 439 10.63 30.62 12.19
N ILE A 440 9.60 30.25 11.42
CA ILE A 440 8.43 31.11 11.11
C ILE A 440 7.80 31.68 12.39
N LYS A 441 7.72 30.87 13.46
CA LYS A 441 7.15 31.27 14.75
C LYS A 441 7.79 32.54 15.32
N GLU A 442 9.06 32.81 15.02
CA GLU A 442 9.80 33.98 15.51
C GLU A 442 9.73 35.20 14.56
N LEU A 443 9.33 34.97 13.32
CA LEU A 443 9.26 36.01 12.28
C LEU A 443 7.97 36.83 12.34
N PHE A 444 6.92 36.29 12.95
CA PHE A 444 5.59 36.91 12.97
C PHE A 444 5.05 37.06 14.39
N ASP A 445 4.34 38.15 14.64
CA ASP A 445 3.71 38.45 15.93
C ASP A 445 2.24 38.00 15.95
N TRP A 446 1.64 37.97 14.76
CA TRP A 446 0.28 37.51 14.50
C TRP A 446 0.27 36.46 13.39
N VAL A 447 -0.51 35.40 13.59
CA VAL A 447 -0.75 34.36 12.59
C VAL A 447 -2.25 34.13 12.46
N SER A 448 -2.75 34.18 11.23
CA SER A 448 -4.15 33.91 10.90
C SER A 448 -4.24 32.78 9.89
N GLY A 449 -5.23 31.91 10.03
CA GLY A 449 -5.41 30.78 9.13
C GLY A 449 -6.86 30.37 8.92
N THR A 450 -7.16 29.90 7.71
CA THR A 450 -8.46 29.31 7.36
C THR A 450 -8.29 27.88 6.88
N SER A 451 -9.19 26.98 7.26
CA SER A 451 -9.17 25.57 6.84
C SER A 451 -7.81 24.91 7.14
N THR A 452 -7.15 24.33 6.13
CA THR A 452 -5.77 23.84 6.22
C THR A 452 -4.78 24.91 6.69
N GLY A 453 -4.91 26.18 6.27
CA GLY A 453 -4.09 27.27 6.78
C GLY A 453 -4.29 27.51 8.27
N GLY A 454 -5.49 27.22 8.79
CA GLY A 454 -5.79 27.20 10.23
C GLY A 454 -5.04 26.09 10.97
N ILE A 455 -5.01 24.88 10.40
CA ILE A 455 -4.22 23.76 10.94
C ILE A 455 -2.73 24.11 10.96
N LEU A 456 -2.20 24.70 9.88
CA LEU A 456 -0.81 25.15 9.79
C LEU A 456 -0.49 26.30 10.74
N ALA A 457 -1.38 27.28 10.89
CA ALA A 457 -1.22 28.37 11.86
C ALA A 457 -1.07 27.82 13.28
N LEU A 458 -1.90 26.84 13.65
CA LEU A 458 -1.80 26.16 14.94
C LEU A 458 -0.48 25.36 15.05
N ALA A 459 -0.05 24.68 13.98
CA ALA A 459 1.23 23.97 13.98
C ALA A 459 2.44 24.89 14.18
N ILE A 460 2.44 26.05 13.51
CA ILE A 460 3.49 27.08 13.63
C ILE A 460 3.57 27.60 15.07
N VAL A 461 2.44 27.95 15.69
CA VAL A 461 2.48 28.51 17.06
C VAL A 461 2.92 27.47 18.10
N HIS A 462 2.66 26.19 17.84
CA HIS A 462 3.20 25.08 18.63
C HIS A 462 4.68 24.76 18.33
N GLY A 463 5.31 25.45 17.38
CA GLY A 463 6.73 25.32 17.06
C GLY A 463 7.07 24.04 16.29
N LYS A 464 6.12 23.52 15.50
CA LYS A 464 6.38 22.37 14.63
C LYS A 464 7.24 22.77 13.44
N ASP A 465 8.17 21.90 13.08
CA ASP A 465 9.05 22.05 11.94
C ASP A 465 8.29 21.95 10.60
N MET A 466 8.62 22.80 9.61
CA MET A 466 7.90 22.85 8.34
C MET A 466 8.17 21.64 7.44
N GLU A 467 9.39 21.10 7.44
CA GLU A 467 9.72 19.89 6.67
C GLU A 467 8.98 18.67 7.23
N TYR A 468 8.91 18.58 8.57
CA TYR A 468 8.08 17.60 9.25
C TYR A 468 6.61 17.73 8.85
N LEU A 469 6.06 18.95 8.80
CA LEU A 469 4.67 19.19 8.38
C LEU A 469 4.41 18.79 6.93
N ARG A 470 5.35 19.02 6.02
CA ARG A 470 5.26 18.54 4.62
C ARG A 470 5.08 17.03 4.60
N CYS A 471 5.99 16.30 5.25
CA CYS A 471 5.91 14.84 5.34
C CYS A 471 4.63 14.38 6.05
N LEU A 472 4.19 15.10 7.08
CA LEU A 472 2.97 14.81 7.81
C LEU A 472 1.73 14.92 6.93
N TYR A 473 1.62 15.92 6.06
CA TYR A 473 0.50 16.08 5.15
C TYR A 473 0.43 14.95 4.12
N PHE A 474 1.58 14.51 3.59
CA PHE A 474 1.64 13.33 2.71
C PHE A 474 1.21 12.04 3.41
N ARG A 475 1.47 11.88 4.71
CA ARG A 475 0.97 10.72 5.49
C ARG A 475 -0.51 10.88 5.84
N MET A 476 -0.95 12.11 6.16
CA MET A 476 -2.32 12.43 6.55
C MET A 476 -3.30 12.16 5.42
N LYS A 477 -2.99 12.56 4.17
CA LYS A 477 -3.91 12.38 3.02
C LYS A 477 -4.30 10.91 2.85
N GLU A 478 -3.36 10.01 3.07
CA GLU A 478 -3.58 8.57 2.92
C GLU A 478 -4.49 8.02 4.02
N GLN A 479 -4.48 8.62 5.22
CA GLN A 479 -5.29 8.18 6.36
C GLN A 479 -6.68 8.80 6.35
N VAL A 480 -6.78 10.07 5.95
CA VAL A 480 -7.99 10.88 6.07
C VAL A 480 -8.92 10.72 4.86
N PHE A 481 -8.40 10.64 3.64
CA PHE A 481 -9.23 10.59 2.43
C PHE A 481 -9.49 9.14 1.97
N LYS A 482 -9.93 8.28 2.90
CA LYS A 482 -10.32 6.90 2.61
C LYS A 482 -11.84 6.77 2.51
N GLY A 483 -12.32 6.13 1.44
CA GLY A 483 -13.75 5.86 1.23
C GLY A 483 -14.46 6.89 0.35
N SER A 484 -15.77 7.04 0.52
CA SER A 484 -16.61 7.96 -0.26
C SER A 484 -16.98 9.21 0.54
N ARG A 485 -17.20 10.32 -0.17
CA ARG A 485 -17.63 11.58 0.46
C ARG A 485 -19.09 11.51 0.92
N PRO A 486 -19.45 12.15 2.05
CA PRO A 486 -18.54 12.78 3.02
C PRO A 486 -17.76 11.73 3.83
N TYR A 487 -16.47 12.00 4.05
CA TYR A 487 -15.56 11.11 4.77
C TYR A 487 -15.92 10.98 6.25
N GLU A 488 -15.54 9.84 6.84
CA GLU A 488 -15.60 9.68 8.29
C GLU A 488 -14.70 10.72 8.98
N SER A 489 -15.20 11.33 10.05
CA SER A 489 -14.46 12.40 10.73
C SER A 489 -13.40 11.85 11.70
N ALA A 490 -13.51 10.58 12.13
CA ALA A 490 -12.62 9.99 13.12
C ALA A 490 -11.13 10.02 12.72
N PRO A 491 -10.71 9.65 11.48
CA PRO A 491 -9.31 9.71 11.08
C PRO A 491 -8.69 11.11 11.20
N LEU A 492 -9.43 12.16 10.77
CA LEU A 492 -8.97 13.54 10.88
C LEU A 492 -8.94 14.00 12.35
N GLU A 493 -9.94 13.65 13.14
CA GLU A 493 -9.99 14.01 14.56
C GLU A 493 -8.85 13.35 15.35
N ASP A 494 -8.58 12.06 15.12
CA ASP A 494 -7.52 11.32 15.80
C ASP A 494 -6.14 11.78 15.35
N PHE A 495 -5.98 12.13 14.07
CA PHE A 495 -4.79 12.83 13.57
C PHE A 495 -4.57 14.15 14.32
N LEU A 496 -5.58 15.03 14.40
CA LEU A 496 -5.44 16.32 15.06
C LEU A 496 -5.18 16.17 16.57
N LYS A 497 -5.80 15.18 17.24
CA LYS A 497 -5.53 14.88 18.66
C LYS A 497 -4.11 14.38 18.88
N LYS A 498 -3.60 13.49 18.03
CA LYS A 498 -2.23 12.99 18.10
C LYS A 498 -1.23 14.14 17.92
N GLU A 499 -1.52 15.03 16.98
CA GLU A 499 -0.62 16.10 16.59
C GLU A 499 -0.64 17.29 17.56
N PHE A 500 -1.80 17.70 18.06
CA PHE A 500 -1.91 18.87 18.94
C PHE A 500 -2.07 18.53 20.42
N GLY A 501 -2.32 17.26 20.76
CA GLY A 501 -2.72 16.82 22.09
C GLY A 501 -4.23 16.94 22.32
N GLU A 502 -4.80 15.96 23.01
CA GLU A 502 -6.26 15.87 23.22
C GLU A 502 -6.81 16.99 24.12
N ASN A 503 -6.01 17.43 25.09
CA ASN A 503 -6.41 18.40 26.12
C ASN A 503 -5.72 19.76 26.00
N THR A 504 -4.95 19.98 24.93
CA THR A 504 -4.21 21.23 24.71
C THR A 504 -5.19 22.36 24.41
N MET A 505 -5.12 23.43 25.19
CA MET A 505 -5.97 24.60 25.07
C MET A 505 -5.32 25.65 24.19
N MET A 506 -6.13 26.44 23.48
CA MET A 506 -5.64 27.54 22.64
C MET A 506 -4.77 28.52 23.42
N THR A 507 -5.10 28.76 24.70
CA THR A 507 -4.39 29.71 25.58
C THR A 507 -3.08 29.18 26.16
N ASP A 508 -2.75 27.90 25.94
CA ASP A 508 -1.46 27.32 26.37
C ASP A 508 -0.29 27.96 25.62
N VAL A 509 -0.53 28.44 24.40
CA VAL A 509 0.44 29.23 23.61
C VAL A 509 0.09 30.70 23.72
N ARG A 510 1.02 31.53 24.22
CA ARG A 510 0.79 32.99 24.37
C ARG A 510 1.33 33.84 23.22
N HIS A 511 2.33 33.36 22.51
CA HIS A 511 2.97 34.07 21.40
C HIS A 511 3.51 33.06 20.35
N PRO A 512 3.33 33.33 19.05
CA PRO A 512 2.59 34.45 18.46
C PRO A 512 1.08 34.39 18.73
N ARG A 513 0.38 35.51 18.52
CA ARG A 513 -1.08 35.56 18.64
C ARG A 513 -1.68 34.86 17.43
N VAL A 514 -2.55 33.88 17.65
CA VAL A 514 -3.16 33.09 16.58
C VAL A 514 -4.65 33.31 16.51
N MET A 515 -5.17 33.40 15.29
CA MET A 515 -6.61 33.40 15.01
C MET A 515 -6.95 32.42 13.89
N VAL A 516 -7.97 31.61 14.10
CA VAL A 516 -8.41 30.58 13.15
C VAL A 516 -9.89 30.80 12.82
N THR A 517 -10.20 30.89 11.54
CA THR A 517 -11.55 31.21 11.06
C THR A 517 -12.46 29.98 11.05
N SER A 518 -13.74 30.18 11.32
CA SER A 518 -14.78 29.17 11.17
C SER A 518 -16.15 29.85 11.03
N VAL A 519 -17.12 29.16 10.43
CA VAL A 519 -18.47 29.67 10.25
C VAL A 519 -19.39 29.09 11.32
N LEU A 520 -20.07 29.96 12.06
CA LEU A 520 -21.16 29.57 12.95
C LEU A 520 -22.41 29.30 12.13
N ALA A 521 -22.75 28.03 12.02
CA ALA A 521 -23.87 27.52 11.23
C ALA A 521 -25.12 27.20 12.08
N ASP A 522 -25.10 27.45 13.39
CA ASP A 522 -26.27 27.34 14.29
C ASP A 522 -27.26 28.51 14.14
N ARG A 523 -27.01 29.43 13.20
CA ARG A 523 -27.75 30.67 12.99
C ARG A 523 -27.85 31.00 11.50
N HIS A 524 -28.88 31.76 11.14
CA HIS A 524 -29.07 32.28 9.79
C HIS A 524 -29.42 33.78 9.86
N PRO A 525 -28.66 34.68 9.21
CA PRO A 525 -27.42 34.42 8.44
C PRO A 525 -26.29 33.80 9.29
N GLY A 526 -25.43 32.99 8.67
CA GLY A 526 -24.25 32.45 9.35
C GLY A 526 -23.25 33.57 9.68
N GLU A 527 -22.52 33.42 10.79
CA GLU A 527 -21.57 34.44 11.27
C GLU A 527 -20.13 33.91 11.30
N LEU A 528 -19.16 34.78 11.04
CA LEU A 528 -17.75 34.44 11.19
C LEU A 528 -17.37 34.34 12.67
N HIS A 529 -16.72 33.24 13.05
CA HIS A 529 -16.13 33.01 14.34
C HIS A 529 -14.61 32.90 14.23
N LEU A 530 -13.90 33.56 15.15
CA LEU A 530 -12.46 33.47 15.28
C LEU A 530 -12.13 32.70 16.58
N PHE A 531 -11.62 31.49 16.43
CA PHE A 531 -10.90 30.79 17.49
C PHE A 531 -9.57 31.49 17.71
N ARG A 532 -9.17 31.71 18.97
CA ARG A 532 -8.03 32.58 19.28
C ARG A 532 -7.37 32.21 20.60
N ASN A 533 -6.09 32.55 20.76
CA ASN A 533 -5.33 32.36 22.00
C ASN A 533 -5.24 33.61 22.89
N TYR A 534 -5.90 34.70 22.52
CA TYR A 534 -5.91 35.97 23.25
C TYR A 534 -7.33 36.43 23.56
N ASP A 535 -7.48 37.35 24.51
CA ASP A 535 -8.80 37.83 24.90
C ASP A 535 -9.50 38.62 23.76
N PRO A 536 -10.83 38.46 23.61
CA PRO A 536 -11.61 39.24 22.65
C PRO A 536 -11.39 40.76 22.78
N PRO A 537 -11.40 41.50 21.65
CA PRO A 537 -11.58 42.95 21.70
C PRO A 537 -12.88 43.30 22.46
N SER A 538 -12.81 44.12 23.50
CA SER A 538 -13.98 44.43 24.36
C SER A 538 -14.79 45.63 23.88
N LEU A 539 -14.77 45.92 22.57
CA LEU A 539 -15.50 47.05 22.02
C LEU A 539 -17.01 46.75 22.00
N PRO A 540 -17.88 47.67 22.47
CA PRO A 540 -19.32 47.50 22.36
C PRO A 540 -19.69 47.43 20.88
N ARG A 541 -20.09 46.23 20.44
CA ARG A 541 -20.57 45.98 19.08
C ARG A 541 -22.09 46.01 19.14
N GLU A 542 -22.72 46.90 18.37
CA GLU A 542 -24.15 46.74 18.10
C GLU A 542 -24.35 45.38 17.43
N ARG A 543 -25.31 44.59 17.92
CA ARG A 543 -25.60 43.30 17.31
C ARG A 543 -26.10 43.55 15.88
N PRO A 544 -25.46 42.99 14.85
CA PRO A 544 -25.84 43.26 13.46
C PRO A 544 -27.26 42.77 13.13
N TYR A 545 -27.77 41.80 13.90
CA TYR A 545 -29.10 41.25 13.75
C TYR A 545 -29.88 41.29 15.08
N ALA A 546 -31.14 41.74 15.02
CA ALA A 546 -32.08 41.56 16.11
C ALA A 546 -32.57 40.11 16.12
N GLY A 547 -32.24 39.36 17.18
CA GLY A 547 -32.59 37.95 17.30
C GLY A 547 -33.78 37.70 18.22
N THR A 548 -34.72 36.86 17.79
CA THR A 548 -35.76 36.26 18.65
C THR A 548 -35.32 34.94 19.27
N ALA A 549 -34.30 34.28 18.69
CA ALA A 549 -33.75 33.01 19.15
C ALA A 549 -32.62 33.20 20.17
N THR A 550 -32.53 32.28 21.13
CA THR A 550 -31.43 32.23 22.10
C THR A 550 -30.36 31.27 21.59
N PHE A 551 -29.21 31.79 21.20
CA PHE A 551 -28.06 30.99 20.76
C PHE A 551 -27.14 30.65 21.95
N LEU A 552 -26.40 29.54 21.83
CA LEU A 552 -25.33 29.22 22.76
C LEU A 552 -24.27 30.33 22.75
N PRO A 553 -23.72 30.72 23.92
CA PRO A 553 -22.70 31.76 24.00
C PRO A 553 -21.47 31.41 23.15
N LEU A 554 -20.75 32.43 22.70
CA LEU A 554 -19.48 32.22 22.02
C LEU A 554 -18.48 31.56 22.97
N THR A 555 -17.67 30.65 22.44
CA THR A 555 -16.61 29.97 23.19
C THR A 555 -15.58 30.99 23.67
N ILE A 556 -15.24 30.94 24.97
CA ILE A 556 -14.16 31.75 25.52
C ILE A 556 -12.79 31.09 25.23
N PRO A 557 -11.72 31.86 24.98
CA PRO A 557 -10.40 31.30 24.63
C PRO A 557 -9.89 30.21 25.58
N GLN A 558 -10.18 30.34 26.87
CA GLN A 558 -9.74 29.41 27.92
C GLN A 558 -10.40 28.03 27.86
N GLU A 559 -11.54 27.90 27.17
CA GLU A 559 -12.28 26.64 26.99
C GLU A 559 -12.08 26.04 25.58
N GLN A 560 -11.33 26.74 24.71
CA GLN A 560 -11.12 26.31 23.34
C GLN A 560 -9.98 25.30 23.26
N VAL A 561 -10.29 24.09 22.84
CA VAL A 561 -9.31 23.02 22.59
C VAL A 561 -8.73 23.16 21.18
N VAL A 562 -7.40 23.06 21.04
CA VAL A 562 -6.67 23.30 19.79
C VAL A 562 -7.15 22.39 18.66
N TRP A 563 -7.20 21.07 18.88
CA TRP A 563 -7.60 20.12 17.84
C TRP A 563 -9.06 20.33 17.39
N ARG A 564 -9.93 20.79 18.28
CA ARG A 564 -11.33 21.11 17.95
C ARG A 564 -11.42 22.37 17.11
N ALA A 565 -10.66 23.41 17.44
CA ALA A 565 -10.57 24.62 16.63
C ALA A 565 -10.03 24.30 15.21
N ALA A 566 -8.97 23.48 15.14
CA ALA A 566 -8.40 23.00 13.89
C ALA A 566 -9.43 22.24 13.03
N ARG A 567 -10.17 21.29 13.62
CA ARG A 567 -11.24 20.56 12.93
C ARG A 567 -12.35 21.54 12.49
N SER A 568 -12.86 22.37 13.41
CA SER A 568 -13.94 23.31 13.11
C SER A 568 -13.63 24.25 11.94
N SER A 569 -12.35 24.61 11.76
CA SER A 569 -11.87 25.37 10.61
C SER A 569 -11.66 24.50 9.37
N GLY A 570 -11.03 23.33 9.49
CA GLY A 570 -10.63 22.47 8.37
C GLY A 570 -11.71 21.59 7.75
N ALA A 571 -12.96 21.67 8.20
CA ALA A 571 -14.04 20.78 7.77
C ALA A 571 -14.84 21.35 6.59
N ALA A 572 -14.23 21.32 5.40
CA ALA A 572 -14.86 21.77 4.15
C ALA A 572 -16.25 21.10 3.96
N PRO A 573 -17.32 21.88 3.78
CA PRO A 573 -18.64 21.36 3.44
C PRO A 573 -18.54 20.49 2.18
N THR A 574 -19.29 19.39 2.11
CA THR A 574 -19.21 18.28 1.12
C THR A 574 -18.13 17.23 1.37
N TYR A 575 -17.03 17.55 2.04
CA TYR A 575 -15.96 16.59 2.37
C TYR A 575 -16.15 15.99 3.75
N PHE A 576 -16.48 16.81 4.75
CA PHE A 576 -16.66 16.38 6.13
C PHE A 576 -18.01 16.83 6.68
N ARG A 577 -18.50 16.11 7.70
CA ARG A 577 -19.65 16.55 8.48
C ARG A 577 -19.27 17.75 9.38
N PRO A 578 -20.23 18.63 9.70
CA PRO A 578 -20.00 19.77 10.59
C PRO A 578 -19.50 19.34 11.98
N MET A 579 -18.71 20.19 12.64
CA MET A 579 -18.30 19.98 14.04
C MET A 579 -19.24 20.72 14.98
N GLY A 580 -20.27 20.03 15.47
CA GLY A 580 -21.29 20.69 16.27
C GLY A 580 -21.93 21.83 15.46
N ARG A 581 -21.66 23.07 15.86
CA ARG A 581 -22.19 24.29 15.21
C ARG A 581 -21.24 24.96 14.20
N PHE A 582 -20.08 24.37 13.94
CA PHE A 582 -19.02 24.99 13.16
C PHE A 582 -18.86 24.33 11.79
N LEU A 583 -18.67 25.15 10.75
CA LEU A 583 -18.29 24.79 9.39
C LEU A 583 -16.95 25.45 9.03
N ASP A 584 -16.36 25.01 7.92
CA ASP A 584 -15.13 25.59 7.37
C ASP A 584 -15.23 27.12 7.22
N GLY A 585 -14.18 27.80 7.66
CA GLY A 585 -14.03 29.25 7.50
C GLY A 585 -14.00 29.69 6.04
N GLY A 586 -13.69 28.78 5.11
CA GLY A 586 -13.61 29.02 3.68
C GLY A 586 -14.88 29.57 3.04
N LEU A 587 -16.06 29.36 3.64
CA LEU A 587 -17.30 29.94 3.10
C LEU A 587 -17.44 31.46 3.32
N LEU A 588 -16.73 32.04 4.31
CA LEU A 588 -16.83 33.47 4.65
C LEU A 588 -15.49 34.19 4.57
N ALA A 589 -14.38 33.52 4.90
CA ALA A 589 -13.06 34.12 5.06
C ALA A 589 -11.96 33.16 4.58
N ASN A 590 -12.06 32.63 3.35
CA ASN A 590 -11.06 31.66 2.85
C ASN A 590 -9.64 32.24 2.79
N ASN A 591 -9.54 33.53 2.45
CA ASN A 591 -8.36 34.34 2.71
C ASN A 591 -8.63 35.23 3.94
N PRO A 592 -8.00 34.95 5.09
CA PRO A 592 -8.35 35.63 6.34
C PRO A 592 -7.70 37.01 6.48
N THR A 593 -7.06 37.56 5.44
CA THR A 593 -6.24 38.78 5.56
C THR A 593 -7.05 39.99 6.01
N LEU A 594 -8.19 40.25 5.37
CA LEU A 594 -9.04 41.39 5.71
C LEU A 594 -9.65 41.24 7.11
N ASP A 595 -10.10 40.04 7.46
CA ASP A 595 -10.67 39.74 8.77
C ASP A 595 -9.62 39.86 9.88
N ALA A 596 -8.40 39.38 9.63
CA ALA A 596 -7.29 39.49 10.58
C ALA A 596 -6.85 40.93 10.80
N MET A 597 -6.72 41.73 9.74
CA MET A 597 -6.44 43.17 9.88
C MET A 597 -7.54 43.88 10.65
N THR A 598 -8.80 43.52 10.41
CA THR A 598 -9.96 44.06 11.13
C THR A 598 -9.90 43.71 12.62
N GLU A 599 -9.62 42.45 12.95
CA GLU A 599 -9.48 41.96 14.32
C GLU A 599 -8.31 42.64 15.05
N ILE A 600 -7.13 42.76 14.41
CA ILE A 600 -5.96 43.44 14.98
C ILE A 600 -6.27 44.91 15.25
N HIS A 601 -6.94 45.59 14.33
CA HIS A 601 -7.35 46.97 14.55
C HIS A 601 -8.29 47.10 15.77
N GLN A 602 -9.27 46.21 15.89
CA GLN A 602 -10.21 46.19 17.02
C GLN A 602 -9.50 45.88 18.34
N TYR A 603 -8.59 44.90 18.34
CA TYR A 603 -7.76 44.53 19.48
C TYR A 603 -6.92 45.70 19.96
N ASN A 604 -6.21 46.35 19.03
CA ASN A 604 -5.38 47.52 19.30
C ASN A 604 -6.19 48.70 19.84
N LYS A 605 -7.39 48.95 19.30
CA LYS A 605 -8.30 49.98 19.81
C LYS A 605 -8.80 49.66 21.22
N SER A 606 -9.09 48.39 21.51
CA SER A 606 -9.46 47.91 22.84
C SER A 606 -8.31 48.07 23.84
N LEU A 607 -7.07 47.73 23.46
CA LEU A 607 -5.88 47.93 24.28
C LEU A 607 -5.63 49.41 24.59
N LYS A 608 -5.74 50.28 23.57
CA LYS A 608 -5.62 51.73 23.74
C LYS A 608 -6.66 52.27 24.72
N GLY A 609 -7.89 51.79 24.63
CA GLY A 609 -8.97 52.14 25.57
C GLY A 609 -8.70 51.73 27.02
N ARG A 610 -7.86 50.69 27.24
CA ARG A 610 -7.41 50.24 28.56
C ARG A 610 -6.09 50.90 29.01
N GLY A 611 -5.52 51.80 28.21
CA GLY A 611 -4.26 52.49 28.53
C GLY A 611 -2.99 51.66 28.27
N HIS A 612 -3.08 50.55 27.52
CA HIS A 612 -1.90 49.76 27.14
C HIS A 612 -1.23 50.31 25.86
N GLU A 613 0.08 50.07 25.73
CA GLU A 613 0.84 50.39 24.52
C GLU A 613 0.36 49.54 23.33
N VAL A 614 0.27 50.17 22.16
CA VAL A 614 -0.24 49.57 20.94
C VAL A 614 0.86 49.58 19.89
N GLN A 615 1.06 48.45 19.21
CA GLN A 615 1.98 48.34 18.09
C GLN A 615 1.23 48.50 16.77
N ARG A 616 1.84 49.25 15.84
CA ARG A 616 1.31 49.39 14.49
C ARG A 616 1.65 48.12 13.71
N LEU A 617 0.68 47.62 12.93
CA LEU A 617 0.93 46.58 11.95
C LEU A 617 1.73 47.18 10.79
N GLY A 618 2.92 46.65 10.49
CA GLY A 618 3.78 47.20 9.43
C GLY A 618 4.06 46.26 8.28
N VAL A 619 3.93 44.95 8.48
CA VAL A 619 4.08 43.95 7.41
C VAL A 619 2.95 42.94 7.48
N VAL A 620 2.32 42.67 6.34
CA VAL A 620 1.31 41.63 6.14
C VAL A 620 1.77 40.71 5.02
N VAL A 621 1.92 39.43 5.34
CA VAL A 621 2.26 38.37 4.39
C VAL A 621 1.06 37.46 4.24
N SER A 622 0.48 37.40 3.04
CA SER A 622 -0.61 36.50 2.68
C SER A 622 -0.10 35.41 1.75
N LEU A 623 -0.26 34.14 2.16
CA LEU A 623 0.17 32.97 1.40
C LEU A 623 -1.05 32.22 0.86
N GLY A 624 -1.07 31.97 -0.44
CA GLY A 624 -2.14 31.24 -1.14
C GLY A 624 -1.77 29.80 -1.47
N THR A 625 -2.78 28.93 -1.55
CA THR A 625 -2.60 27.50 -1.86
C THR A 625 -2.44 27.20 -3.37
N GLY A 626 -1.96 28.18 -4.14
CA GLY A 626 -1.81 28.10 -5.60
C GLY A 626 -3.08 28.45 -6.38
N LYS A 627 -2.88 29.10 -7.53
CA LYS A 627 -3.92 29.54 -8.46
C LYS A 627 -4.14 28.49 -9.56
N PRO A 628 -5.38 27.99 -9.77
CA PRO A 628 -5.65 27.11 -10.90
C PRO A 628 -5.52 27.87 -12.24
N PRO A 629 -5.34 27.17 -13.37
CA PRO A 629 -5.36 27.80 -14.69
C PRO A 629 -6.75 28.33 -15.01
N GLN A 630 -6.82 29.40 -15.80
CA GLN A 630 -8.09 29.92 -16.31
C GLN A 630 -8.64 29.02 -17.42
N VAL A 631 -9.90 28.59 -17.28
CA VAL A 631 -10.57 27.70 -18.23
C VAL A 631 -11.83 28.38 -18.77
N VAL A 632 -12.11 28.19 -20.06
CA VAL A 632 -13.32 28.71 -20.71
C VAL A 632 -14.55 27.91 -20.26
N VAL A 633 -15.58 28.62 -19.78
CA VAL A 633 -16.88 28.02 -19.43
C VAL A 633 -17.85 28.20 -20.60
N ASN A 634 -18.21 27.11 -21.28
CA ASN A 634 -18.96 27.15 -22.54
C ASN A 634 -20.50 27.30 -22.39
N SER A 635 -21.07 27.09 -21.20
CA SER A 635 -22.52 27.25 -20.98
C SER A 635 -22.88 27.44 -19.50
N VAL A 636 -23.53 28.55 -19.15
CA VAL A 636 -24.14 28.81 -17.83
C VAL A 636 -25.66 29.03 -17.99
N ASP A 637 -26.25 28.39 -19.01
CA ASP A 637 -27.64 28.65 -19.38
C ASP A 637 -28.61 27.74 -18.60
N VAL A 638 -29.33 28.32 -17.65
CA VAL A 638 -30.28 27.62 -16.76
C VAL A 638 -31.71 28.08 -17.07
N PHE A 639 -32.16 27.88 -18.31
CA PHE A 639 -33.57 28.08 -18.66
C PHE A 639 -34.45 26.88 -18.25
N ARG A 640 -35.75 27.17 -18.04
CA ARG A 640 -36.80 26.19 -17.75
C ARG A 640 -37.01 25.30 -18.99
N PRO A 641 -36.68 24.01 -18.94
CA PRO A 641 -36.54 23.19 -20.15
C PRO A 641 -37.90 22.86 -20.76
N SER A 642 -37.98 22.95 -22.08
CA SER A 642 -39.19 22.63 -22.84
C SER A 642 -39.19 21.20 -23.41
N ASN A 643 -38.01 20.58 -23.55
CA ASN A 643 -37.82 19.22 -24.07
C ASN A 643 -36.80 18.39 -23.25
N PRO A 644 -36.78 17.04 -23.35
CA PRO A 644 -35.88 16.18 -22.58
C PRO A 644 -34.38 16.43 -22.80
N LEU A 645 -33.97 16.85 -24.00
CA LEU A 645 -32.58 17.22 -24.31
C LEU A 645 -32.17 18.55 -23.65
N GLU A 646 -33.11 19.50 -23.55
CA GLU A 646 -32.89 20.77 -22.82
C GLU A 646 -32.90 20.57 -21.32
N LEU A 647 -33.67 19.59 -20.82
CA LEU A 647 -33.65 19.19 -19.42
C LEU A 647 -32.25 18.71 -19.02
N ALA A 648 -31.61 17.86 -19.83
CA ALA A 648 -30.24 17.41 -19.59
C ALA A 648 -29.23 18.58 -19.61
N LYS A 649 -29.35 19.51 -20.57
CA LYS A 649 -28.50 20.71 -20.63
C LYS A 649 -28.71 21.65 -19.45
N SER A 650 -29.96 21.83 -19.01
CA SER A 650 -30.33 22.64 -17.83
C SER A 650 -29.80 22.03 -16.53
N PHE A 651 -29.81 20.70 -16.40
CA PHE A 651 -29.17 20.00 -15.26
C PHE A 651 -27.66 20.19 -15.23
N VAL A 652 -26.98 20.11 -16.38
CA VAL A 652 -25.54 20.40 -16.48
C VAL A 652 -25.26 21.87 -16.17
N GLY A 653 -26.02 22.80 -16.75
CA GLY A 653 -25.89 24.24 -16.48
C GLY A 653 -26.13 24.62 -15.02
N ALA A 654 -27.12 24.01 -14.36
CA ALA A 654 -27.40 24.22 -12.94
C ALA A 654 -26.26 23.70 -12.04
N LYS A 655 -25.64 22.57 -12.41
CA LYS A 655 -24.48 22.03 -11.70
C LYS A 655 -23.26 22.94 -11.84
N GLU A 656 -22.96 23.40 -13.06
CA GLU A 656 -21.85 24.33 -13.32
C GLU A 656 -22.06 25.68 -12.61
N LEU A 657 -23.28 26.22 -12.63
CA LEU A 657 -23.64 27.43 -11.87
C LEU A 657 -23.46 27.22 -10.36
N GLY A 658 -23.88 26.06 -9.85
CA GLY A 658 -23.69 25.70 -8.45
C GLY A 658 -22.21 25.63 -8.06
N LYS A 659 -21.36 25.01 -8.90
CA LYS A 659 -19.90 24.99 -8.72
C LYS A 659 -19.35 26.41 -8.71
N MET A 660 -19.72 27.23 -9.70
CA MET A 660 -19.27 28.62 -9.82
C MET A 660 -19.64 29.46 -8.58
N LEU A 661 -20.83 29.28 -7.99
CA LEU A 661 -21.22 29.97 -6.76
C LEU A 661 -20.32 29.58 -5.58
N VAL A 662 -20.01 28.30 -5.42
CA VAL A 662 -19.09 27.83 -4.39
C VAL A 662 -17.69 28.40 -4.63
N ASP A 663 -17.20 28.34 -5.87
CA ASP A 663 -15.89 28.89 -6.26
C ASP A 663 -15.81 30.39 -5.93
N CYS A 664 -16.83 31.18 -6.26
CA CYS A 664 -16.89 32.60 -5.89
C CYS A 664 -16.94 32.84 -4.38
N CYS A 665 -17.66 32.01 -3.61
CA CYS A 665 -17.72 32.14 -2.16
C CYS A 665 -16.41 31.76 -1.47
N THR A 666 -15.65 30.85 -2.07
CA THR A 666 -14.39 30.32 -1.52
C THR A 666 -13.14 30.88 -2.21
N ASP A 667 -13.28 31.85 -3.13
CA ASP A 667 -12.13 32.45 -3.81
C ASP A 667 -11.22 33.15 -2.79
N SER A 668 -10.01 32.62 -2.66
CA SER A 668 -8.97 33.16 -1.78
C SER A 668 -8.03 34.14 -2.49
N ASP A 669 -8.05 34.12 -3.83
CA ASP A 669 -7.33 35.07 -4.67
C ASP A 669 -8.32 36.14 -5.20
N GLY A 670 -7.93 36.91 -6.22
CA GLY A 670 -8.81 37.91 -6.83
C GLY A 670 -9.14 39.10 -5.90
N CYS A 671 -10.43 39.39 -5.74
CA CYS A 671 -10.90 40.62 -5.09
C CYS A 671 -10.40 40.78 -3.64
N ALA A 672 -10.25 39.68 -2.90
CA ALA A 672 -9.79 39.73 -1.51
C ALA A 672 -8.35 40.28 -1.42
N VAL A 673 -7.48 39.86 -2.34
CA VAL A 673 -6.08 40.30 -2.44
C VAL A 673 -5.99 41.78 -2.81
N ASP A 674 -6.78 42.23 -3.79
CA ASP A 674 -6.75 43.64 -4.23
C ASP A 674 -7.25 44.57 -3.12
N ARG A 675 -8.33 44.20 -2.44
CA ARG A 675 -8.83 44.94 -1.27
C ARG A 675 -7.76 45.00 -0.18
N ALA A 676 -7.17 43.86 0.20
CA ALA A 676 -6.14 43.82 1.23
C ALA A 676 -4.95 44.71 0.88
N ARG A 677 -4.48 44.64 -0.37
CA ARG A 677 -3.39 45.49 -0.89
C ARG A 677 -3.72 46.98 -0.76
N SER A 678 -4.87 47.42 -1.28
CA SER A 678 -5.25 48.84 -1.22
C SER A 678 -5.42 49.35 0.21
N TRP A 679 -5.96 48.53 1.13
CA TRP A 679 -6.07 48.91 2.55
C TRP A 679 -4.71 48.95 3.25
N CYS A 680 -3.78 48.07 2.89
CA CYS A 680 -2.41 48.11 3.40
C CYS A 680 -1.68 49.38 2.91
N GLU A 681 -1.79 49.72 1.62
CA GLU A 681 -1.25 50.96 1.05
C GLU A 681 -1.81 52.21 1.75
N MET A 682 -3.12 52.23 2.04
CA MET A 682 -3.75 53.33 2.79
C MET A 682 -3.22 53.48 4.23
N THR A 683 -2.72 52.40 4.82
CA THR A 683 -2.28 52.35 6.23
C THR A 683 -0.76 52.27 6.36
N ASP A 684 -0.01 52.61 5.31
CA ASP A 684 1.45 52.41 5.17
C ASP A 684 1.95 51.06 5.70
N THR A 685 1.18 50.01 5.47
CA THR A 685 1.53 48.63 5.81
C THR A 685 2.04 47.96 4.54
N VAL A 686 3.18 47.27 4.61
CA VAL A 686 3.70 46.53 3.46
C VAL A 686 2.92 45.23 3.28
N TYR A 687 2.39 45.00 2.09
CA TYR A 687 1.62 43.81 1.76
C TYR A 687 2.35 42.92 0.76
N HIS A 688 2.59 41.66 1.15
CA HIS A 688 3.15 40.62 0.30
C HIS A 688 2.11 39.53 0.05
N ARG A 689 1.85 39.23 -1.23
CA ARG A 689 1.01 38.09 -1.64
C ARG A 689 1.87 37.09 -2.40
N LEU A 690 2.03 35.89 -1.87
CA LEU A 690 2.72 34.78 -2.55
C LEU A 690 1.71 33.68 -2.84
N SER A 691 1.49 33.39 -4.12
CA SER A 691 0.59 32.32 -4.58
C SER A 691 1.05 31.87 -5.98
N PRO A 692 1.61 30.66 -6.13
CA PRO A 692 2.13 30.18 -7.41
C PRO A 692 1.00 29.95 -8.42
N GLN A 693 1.31 30.06 -9.71
CA GLN A 693 0.40 29.63 -10.76
C GLN A 693 0.56 28.13 -10.99
N LEU A 694 -0.53 27.38 -10.90
CA LEU A 694 -0.53 25.94 -11.14
C LEU A 694 -0.87 25.63 -12.60
N SER A 695 -0.31 24.55 -13.14
CA SER A 695 -0.61 24.09 -14.50
C SER A 695 -1.98 23.42 -14.64
N GLN A 696 -2.51 22.87 -13.55
CA GLN A 696 -3.79 22.16 -13.51
C GLN A 696 -4.59 22.44 -12.24
N GLU A 697 -5.89 22.13 -12.28
CA GLU A 697 -6.77 22.21 -11.10
C GLU A 697 -6.49 21.01 -10.18
N VAL A 698 -5.86 21.28 -9.03
CA VAL A 698 -5.64 20.28 -7.98
C VAL A 698 -6.83 20.28 -7.01
N MET A 699 -7.43 19.11 -6.79
CA MET A 699 -8.58 18.94 -5.92
C MET A 699 -8.21 19.05 -4.43
N LEU A 700 -9.19 19.40 -3.58
CA LEU A 700 -8.96 19.61 -2.14
C LEU A 700 -8.56 18.33 -1.38
N ASP A 701 -8.91 17.16 -1.90
CA ASP A 701 -8.64 15.82 -1.36
C ASP A 701 -7.76 14.98 -2.29
N GLU A 702 -6.91 15.63 -3.10
CA GLU A 702 -5.97 14.93 -3.97
C GLU A 702 -5.05 13.99 -3.15
N VAL A 703 -4.90 12.75 -3.63
CA VAL A 703 -4.14 11.69 -2.96
C VAL A 703 -2.94 11.22 -3.79
N SER A 704 -2.88 11.55 -5.08
CA SER A 704 -1.80 11.16 -5.97
C SER A 704 -0.50 11.89 -5.62
N ASP A 705 0.52 11.12 -5.25
CA ASP A 705 1.84 11.68 -4.93
C ASP A 705 2.46 12.40 -6.12
N ALA A 706 2.29 11.89 -7.34
CA ALA A 706 2.81 12.51 -8.55
C ALA A 706 2.22 13.91 -8.77
N VAL A 707 0.89 14.05 -8.65
CA VAL A 707 0.20 15.34 -8.82
C VAL A 707 0.63 16.34 -7.75
N LEU A 708 0.74 15.89 -6.50
CA LEU A 708 1.17 16.75 -5.40
C LEU A 708 2.64 17.15 -5.52
N VAL A 709 3.50 16.25 -5.97
CA VAL A 709 4.92 16.54 -6.26
C VAL A 709 5.05 17.54 -7.41
N ASP A 710 4.28 17.39 -8.48
CA ASP A 710 4.27 18.35 -9.59
C ASP A 710 3.80 19.73 -9.14
N MET A 711 2.74 19.81 -8.32
CA MET A 711 2.28 21.06 -7.72
C MET A 711 3.37 21.72 -6.84
N LEU A 712 4.10 20.91 -6.07
CA LEU A 712 5.22 21.40 -5.25
C LEU A 712 6.43 21.80 -6.09
N TRP A 713 6.69 21.10 -7.19
CA TRP A 713 7.72 21.44 -8.16
C TRP A 713 7.42 22.78 -8.83
N GLU A 714 6.19 23.02 -9.26
CA GLU A 714 5.75 24.33 -9.78
C GLU A 714 5.91 25.44 -8.74
N THR A 715 5.61 25.14 -7.47
CA THR A 715 5.84 26.07 -6.36
C THR A 715 7.33 26.37 -6.20
N GLN A 716 8.20 25.37 -6.36
CA GLN A 716 9.66 25.54 -6.31
C GLN A 716 10.16 26.39 -7.48
N MET A 717 9.61 26.22 -8.68
CA MET A 717 9.94 27.05 -9.84
C MET A 717 9.48 28.51 -9.64
N TYR A 718 8.27 28.70 -9.11
CA TYR A 718 7.79 30.03 -8.72
C TYR A 718 8.71 30.71 -7.69
N LEU A 719 9.16 29.97 -6.67
CA LEU A 719 10.10 30.49 -5.67
C LEU A 719 11.45 30.86 -6.29
N TYR A 720 11.93 30.08 -7.25
CA TYR A 720 13.16 30.40 -7.99
C TYR A 720 13.03 31.72 -8.77
N GLU A 721 11.89 31.94 -9.45
CA GLU A 721 11.59 33.20 -10.14
C GLU A 721 11.42 34.38 -9.16
N GLN A 722 10.86 34.14 -7.98
CA GLN A 722 10.57 35.16 -6.96
C GLN A 722 11.66 35.30 -5.88
N ARG A 723 12.84 34.70 -6.08
CA ARG A 723 13.91 34.63 -5.07
C ARG A 723 14.27 36.00 -4.45
N GLU A 724 14.33 37.04 -5.28
CA GLU A 724 14.68 38.40 -4.84
C GLU A 724 13.59 39.00 -3.94
N ASN A 725 12.32 38.73 -4.27
CA ASN A 725 11.17 39.17 -3.47
C ASN A 725 11.12 38.44 -2.12
N VAL A 726 11.41 37.14 -2.10
CA VAL A 726 11.47 36.35 -0.85
C VAL A 726 12.63 36.82 0.03
N GLN A 727 13.79 37.12 -0.55
CA GLN A 727 14.94 37.68 0.17
C GLN A 727 14.64 39.05 0.78
N LEU A 728 14.02 39.93 -0.01
CA LEU A 728 13.58 41.24 0.48
C LEU A 728 12.57 41.10 1.63
N LEU A 729 11.60 40.19 1.49
CA LEU A 729 10.63 39.90 2.54
C LEU A 729 11.32 39.41 3.82
N ALA A 730 12.26 38.46 3.71
CA ALA A 730 13.02 37.96 4.86
C ALA A 730 13.77 39.09 5.58
N GLN A 731 14.42 39.99 4.84
CA GLN A 731 15.09 41.16 5.42
C GLN A 731 14.12 42.10 6.13
N GLN A 732 12.94 42.36 5.56
CA GLN A 732 11.91 43.20 6.18
C GLN A 732 11.38 42.60 7.48
N LEU A 733 11.20 41.27 7.53
CA LEU A 733 10.74 40.57 8.73
C LEU A 733 11.78 40.57 9.87
N LEU A 734 13.07 40.58 9.52
CA LEU A 734 14.17 40.60 10.48
C LEU A 734 14.47 42.01 11.02
N ASN A 735 14.44 43.02 10.16
CA ASN A 735 14.98 44.33 10.51
C ASN A 735 13.98 45.26 11.20
N GLY A 736 12.67 45.07 11.01
CA GLY A 736 11.67 46.03 11.50
C GLY A 736 11.84 47.40 10.81
N TYR A 737 10.82 47.87 10.11
CA TYR A 737 10.89 49.08 9.28
C TYR A 737 11.54 50.31 9.95
#